data_AF-A0A6L2PYA1-F1
#
_entry.id   AF-A0A6L2PYA1-F1
#
_cell.length_a   1.000
_cell.length_b   1.000
_cell.length_c   1.000
_cell.angle_alpha   90.00
_cell.angle_beta   90.00
_cell.angle_gamma   90.00
#
_symmetry.space_group_name_H-M   'P 1'
#
loop_
_entity.id
_entity.type
_entity.pdbx_description
1 polymer ?
#
loop_
_entity_poly.entity_id
_entity_poly.type
_entity_poly.pdbx_seq_one_letter_code
_entity_poly.pdbx_strand_id
1 'polypeptide(L)'
;YYPHQALAMEQETDFIPDLPEGPLSIYRKQASFDWKKLKLVFDKPEILKVKLKVWRTLESDGLFHSEDTAHSIDEQKRLTALQLMKYIQYGFYTEGVANKNYKKKTRTILSLNEAIAALNPNVSIKFALGVSLFGNALLSLGTERHLPLYKAAWHGELLSCIALTEVGHGSNTKQIRTTATYDPATQEFVIHTPDFQAAKCWAGNLGKTCTYALLFAQLCTADGTCHGLHGFVTPVRDPKTLLPYPGIILGDLGEKIGLNGIDNGFIIFQQYRIPRESLLNRLGDVTVNGDYETALITPSQQFGAALENLSAARIGLMGEGTNVCCSALSIAVRYAAVRKQFGPQSDDTELPLIEYQLHQWRLFPYMAATCALKVHVADFTDQYLECVEWSNSGEPVSDLPARVSEIHAMVSAAKPLVTWTCRDITQECREACGGHGYLKASGLGDLRNNYDASVTFEGDNNVLVQQTSNWLLRQWNKVREGEGVASPYNTVDFLINATDILKKKFTGRHLQDVTNHSFILNSYQWLICWLLQETHRRLCVSEKHGEDKFTARNNAQVFGARPLSLVYAENNILTYFWRRCISQDLDSTIQNVLRKLYILYGLWCVEKHLALFYQGGFASDSRLADLVKEGILQMCLQLKPEAVAVADSLAPPDFVLKSVIGKSDGKLYDNLQTQFFHGAGAMQRPTWWNEIVPKPLAKLSICWNNPVMFLKEHTGKNIFFNSGQWQILIWKSGLAKGYTIRHCTVSQDLIPRSVLPLPAPPFEDLKFDKTSTEIVFCIMAPRNLVGGYVPDYFYFRGPAADLGMNWKVLPGKLSCPVSGYWCFTEAHNSKPHMLYMGEGNKATDHTTLQYLTTTQSNRNM
;
A
#
# COMPACT_ATOMS: atom_id res chain seq x y z
N TYR A 1 -38.51 -14.01 -7.60
CA TYR A 1 -39.20 -13.38 -6.46
C TYR A 1 -39.62 -14.46 -5.48
N TYR A 2 -39.28 -14.31 -4.20
CA TYR A 2 -39.84 -15.08 -3.09
C TYR A 2 -39.99 -14.11 -1.90
N PRO A 3 -41.20 -13.91 -1.34
CA PRO A 3 -41.42 -12.96 -0.25
C PRO A 3 -41.22 -13.62 1.12
N HIS A 4 -39.97 -13.71 1.59
CA HIS A 4 -39.74 -13.93 3.02
C HIS A 4 -39.80 -12.59 3.76
N GLN A 5 -40.68 -12.50 4.75
CA GLN A 5 -40.67 -11.42 5.73
C GLN A 5 -39.40 -11.55 6.57
N ALA A 6 -38.38 -10.75 6.25
CA ALA A 6 -37.19 -10.64 7.07
C ALA A 6 -37.52 -9.88 8.36
N LEU A 7 -37.89 -10.62 9.41
CA LEU A 7 -37.59 -10.18 10.77
C LEU A 7 -36.08 -9.91 10.83
N ALA A 8 -35.68 -8.73 11.30
CA ALA A 8 -34.27 -8.39 11.43
C ALA A 8 -33.63 -9.38 12.42
N MET A 9 -32.83 -10.32 11.89
CA MET A 9 -32.17 -11.32 12.71
C MET A 9 -31.22 -10.62 13.67
N GLU A 10 -31.41 -10.85 14.96
CA GLU A 10 -30.53 -10.33 16.00
C GLU A 10 -29.14 -10.95 15.82
N GLN A 11 -28.21 -10.15 15.28
CA GLN A 11 -26.90 -10.64 14.88
C GLN A 11 -26.06 -10.90 16.13
N GLU A 12 -25.75 -12.16 16.39
CA GLU A 12 -24.83 -12.61 17.45
C GLU A 12 -23.47 -11.90 17.28
N THR A 13 -23.15 -10.95 18.15
CA THR A 13 -21.87 -10.21 18.14
C THR A 13 -20.89 -10.67 19.21
N ASP A 14 -21.33 -11.49 20.18
CA ASP A 14 -20.57 -11.91 21.37
C ASP A 14 -19.24 -12.61 21.04
N PHE A 15 -19.13 -13.24 19.86
CA PHE A 15 -17.89 -13.87 19.40
C PHE A 15 -16.79 -12.86 19.01
N ILE A 16 -17.16 -11.59 18.80
CA ILE A 16 -16.27 -10.46 18.51
C ILE A 16 -15.81 -9.87 19.86
N PRO A 17 -14.50 -9.91 20.18
CA PRO A 17 -13.98 -9.35 21.42
C PRO A 17 -14.30 -7.86 21.59
N ASP A 18 -14.51 -7.44 22.83
CA ASP A 18 -14.61 -6.02 23.17
C ASP A 18 -13.25 -5.32 23.08
N LEU A 19 -13.30 -4.01 22.83
CA LEU A 19 -12.12 -3.16 22.73
C LEU A 19 -11.75 -2.61 24.12
N PRO A 20 -10.45 -2.53 24.46
CA PRO A 20 -10.02 -2.04 25.76
C PRO A 20 -10.41 -0.58 26.01
N GLU A 21 -10.71 -0.26 27.26
CA GLU A 21 -10.92 1.13 27.69
C GLU A 21 -9.62 1.94 27.69
N GLY A 22 -9.74 3.22 27.33
CA GLY A 22 -8.64 4.18 27.32
C GLY A 22 -9.04 5.50 26.67
N PRO A 23 -8.08 6.34 26.21
CA PRO A 23 -8.38 7.66 25.66
C PRO A 23 -9.40 7.68 24.50
N LEU A 24 -9.42 6.62 23.67
CA LEU A 24 -10.41 6.48 22.58
C LEU A 24 -11.85 6.35 23.07
N SER A 25 -12.10 5.95 24.32
CA SER A 25 -13.44 5.81 24.90
C SER A 25 -14.24 7.11 24.89
N ILE A 26 -13.60 8.28 24.84
CA ILE A 26 -14.25 9.60 24.72
C ILE A 26 -14.99 9.72 23.38
N TYR A 27 -14.43 9.18 22.29
CA TYR A 27 -15.04 9.21 20.96
C TYR A 27 -15.93 8.00 20.71
N ARG A 28 -15.57 6.80 21.21
CA ARG A 28 -16.43 5.61 21.12
C ARG A 28 -17.83 5.85 21.72
N LYS A 29 -17.92 6.61 22.81
CA LYS A 29 -19.19 6.96 23.49
C LYS A 29 -20.03 8.02 22.74
N GLN A 30 -19.55 8.58 21.62
CA GLN A 30 -20.29 9.52 20.78
C GLN A 30 -20.99 8.84 19.58
N ALA A 31 -20.68 7.57 19.29
CA ALA A 31 -21.24 6.87 18.15
C ALA A 31 -22.74 6.56 18.34
N SER A 32 -23.51 6.73 17.27
CA SER A 32 -24.96 6.54 17.24
C SER A 32 -25.41 5.08 17.00
N PHE A 33 -24.45 4.15 16.89
CA PHE A 33 -24.64 2.77 16.44
C PHE A 33 -23.63 1.82 17.11
N ASP A 34 -23.88 0.52 17.02
CA ASP A 34 -22.95 -0.53 17.50
C ASP A 34 -21.87 -0.86 16.46
N TRP A 35 -20.60 -0.64 16.81
CA TRP A 35 -19.45 -0.93 15.97
C TRP A 35 -19.30 -2.41 15.61
N LYS A 36 -19.78 -3.34 16.46
CA LYS A 36 -19.75 -4.79 16.17
C LYS A 36 -20.74 -5.13 15.05
N LYS A 37 -21.96 -4.56 15.07
CA LYS A 37 -22.92 -4.71 13.98
C LYS A 37 -22.40 -4.10 12.67
N LEU A 38 -21.76 -2.92 12.73
CA LEU A 38 -21.14 -2.32 11.54
C LEU A 38 -20.00 -3.21 11.00
N LYS A 39 -19.24 -3.89 11.87
CA LYS A 39 -18.22 -4.86 11.45
C LYS A 39 -18.79 -6.03 10.67
N LEU A 40 -19.97 -6.54 11.07
CA LEU A 40 -20.67 -7.62 10.37
C LEU A 40 -21.23 -7.22 8.99
N VAL A 41 -21.39 -5.92 8.71
CA VAL A 41 -21.66 -5.42 7.35
C VAL A 41 -20.45 -5.59 6.43
N PHE A 42 -19.22 -5.46 6.96
CA PHE A 42 -17.98 -5.51 6.19
C PHE A 42 -17.36 -6.91 6.07
N ASP A 43 -17.42 -7.71 7.13
CA ASP A 43 -17.03 -9.12 7.12
C ASP A 43 -18.17 -9.96 7.72
N LYS A 44 -18.91 -10.69 6.86
CA LYS A 44 -20.05 -11.54 7.24
C LYS A 44 -19.68 -12.49 8.39
N PRO A 45 -20.61 -12.87 9.31
CA PRO A 45 -20.28 -13.62 10.52
C PRO A 45 -19.44 -14.87 10.30
N GLU A 46 -19.72 -15.65 9.26
CA GLU A 46 -18.97 -16.86 8.88
C GLU A 46 -17.56 -16.56 8.36
N ILE A 47 -17.38 -15.45 7.64
CA ILE A 47 -16.07 -14.97 7.17
C ILE A 47 -15.25 -14.45 8.35
N LEU A 48 -15.85 -13.66 9.23
CA LEU A 48 -15.18 -13.11 10.41
C LEU A 48 -14.77 -14.20 11.41
N LYS A 49 -15.62 -15.24 11.62
CA LYS A 49 -15.28 -16.42 12.43
C LYS A 49 -14.09 -17.20 11.85
N VAL A 50 -13.96 -17.30 10.52
CA VAL A 50 -12.76 -17.88 9.87
C VAL A 50 -11.52 -17.01 10.09
N LYS A 51 -11.62 -15.69 9.88
CA LYS A 51 -10.50 -14.75 10.08
C LYS A 51 -10.00 -14.77 11.52
N LEU A 52 -10.91 -14.69 12.50
CA LEU A 52 -10.60 -14.80 13.93
C LEU A 52 -9.96 -16.14 14.32
N LYS A 53 -10.39 -17.26 13.71
CA LYS A 53 -9.73 -18.56 13.92
C LYS A 53 -8.28 -18.52 13.46
N VAL A 54 -8.01 -18.06 12.23
CA VAL A 54 -6.65 -17.94 11.69
C VAL A 54 -5.81 -17.04 12.60
N TRP A 55 -6.27 -15.82 12.89
CA TRP A 55 -5.51 -14.86 13.68
C TRP A 55 -5.17 -15.39 15.08
N ARG A 56 -6.12 -15.97 15.82
CA ARG A 56 -5.85 -16.58 17.15
C ARG A 56 -4.86 -17.74 17.09
N THR A 57 -4.90 -18.57 16.04
CA THR A 57 -3.91 -19.64 15.86
C THR A 57 -2.51 -19.09 15.58
N LEU A 58 -2.38 -18.05 14.75
CA LEU A 58 -1.09 -17.44 14.43
C LEU A 58 -0.54 -16.59 15.60
N GLU A 59 -1.42 -15.98 16.38
CA GLU A 59 -1.12 -15.27 17.64
C GLU A 59 -0.63 -16.23 18.74
N SER A 60 -0.94 -17.52 18.65
CA SER A 60 -0.42 -18.55 19.57
C SER A 60 0.95 -19.14 19.18
N ASP A 61 1.53 -18.77 18.03
CA ASP A 61 2.80 -19.32 17.55
C ASP A 61 3.86 -18.22 17.30
N GLY A 62 5.01 -18.38 17.97
CA GLY A 62 6.11 -17.42 17.93
C GLY A 62 6.63 -17.11 16.52
N LEU A 63 6.49 -18.03 15.56
CA LEU A 63 6.98 -17.86 14.19
C LEU A 63 6.25 -16.74 13.41
N PHE A 64 5.07 -16.31 13.85
CA PHE A 64 4.26 -15.26 13.18
C PHE A 64 4.28 -13.90 13.90
N HIS A 65 4.97 -13.82 15.03
CA HIS A 65 5.17 -12.58 15.78
C HIS A 65 6.10 -11.63 15.01
N SER A 66 6.02 -10.33 15.33
CA SER A 66 7.00 -9.35 14.83
C SER A 66 8.21 -9.31 15.74
N GLU A 67 9.42 -9.32 15.19
CA GLU A 67 10.66 -9.04 15.92
C GLU A 67 11.00 -7.54 15.88
N ASP A 68 11.69 -7.04 16.92
CA ASP A 68 12.12 -5.63 17.02
C ASP A 68 13.30 -5.25 16.10
N THR A 69 13.90 -6.23 15.42
CA THR A 69 15.10 -6.09 14.58
C THR A 69 14.79 -6.11 13.09
N ALA A 70 15.54 -5.33 12.31
CA ALA A 70 15.43 -5.37 10.86
C ALA A 70 16.19 -6.59 10.28
N HIS A 71 15.45 -7.59 9.80
CA HIS A 71 16.02 -8.77 9.15
C HIS A 71 16.62 -8.45 7.77
N SER A 72 17.70 -9.16 7.39
CA SER A 72 18.21 -9.15 6.02
C SER A 72 17.18 -9.73 5.02
N ILE A 73 17.32 -9.41 3.73
CA ILE A 73 16.40 -9.90 2.68
C ILE A 73 16.35 -11.43 2.62
N ASP A 74 17.50 -12.10 2.77
CA ASP A 74 17.58 -13.57 2.74
C ASP A 74 16.92 -14.19 3.99
N GLU A 75 17.06 -13.54 5.15
CA GLU A 75 16.35 -13.94 6.38
C GLU A 75 14.84 -13.73 6.28
N GLN A 76 14.38 -12.63 5.67
CA GLN A 76 12.95 -12.42 5.38
C GLN A 76 12.40 -13.52 4.46
N LYS A 77 13.17 -13.95 3.44
CA LYS A 77 12.81 -15.08 2.56
C LYS A 77 12.76 -16.40 3.33
N ARG A 78 13.75 -16.67 4.20
CA ARG A 78 13.81 -17.85 5.08
C ARG A 78 12.60 -17.93 6.02
N LEU A 79 12.34 -16.86 6.77
CA LEU A 79 11.21 -16.78 7.70
C LEU A 79 9.87 -16.93 6.99
N THR A 80 9.67 -16.27 5.85
CA THR A 80 8.42 -16.39 5.07
C THR A 80 8.22 -17.81 4.53
N ALA A 81 9.29 -18.51 4.11
CA ALA A 81 9.20 -19.90 3.69
C ALA A 81 8.82 -20.84 4.85
N LEU A 82 9.40 -20.65 6.04
CA LEU A 82 9.01 -21.40 7.24
C LEU A 82 7.56 -21.12 7.65
N GLN A 83 7.14 -19.85 7.62
CA GLN A 83 5.77 -19.43 7.90
C GLN A 83 4.77 -20.04 6.90
N LEU A 84 5.10 -20.14 5.61
CA LEU A 84 4.27 -20.84 4.62
C LEU A 84 4.07 -22.31 4.99
N MET A 85 5.17 -23.05 5.26
CA MET A 85 5.08 -24.47 5.60
C MET A 85 4.28 -24.69 6.88
N LYS A 86 4.48 -23.85 7.89
CA LYS A 86 3.72 -23.88 9.15
C LYS A 86 2.23 -23.52 8.93
N TYR A 87 1.93 -22.58 8.04
CA TYR A 87 0.55 -22.21 7.68
C TYR A 87 -0.20 -23.37 7.01
N ILE A 88 0.47 -24.12 6.12
CA ILE A 88 -0.07 -25.35 5.51
C ILE A 88 -0.29 -26.42 6.58
N GLN A 89 0.67 -26.63 7.49
CA GLN A 89 0.58 -27.62 8.58
C GLN A 89 -0.61 -27.41 9.54
N TYR A 90 -1.14 -26.20 9.69
CA TYR A 90 -2.35 -25.97 10.50
C TYR A 90 -3.64 -26.53 9.89
N GLY A 91 -3.62 -26.95 8.62
CA GLY A 91 -4.78 -27.59 7.98
C GLY A 91 -6.02 -26.69 7.90
N PHE A 92 -5.85 -25.36 7.80
CA PHE A 92 -6.98 -24.43 7.62
C PHE A 92 -7.83 -24.78 6.38
N TYR A 93 -7.20 -25.37 5.36
CA TYR A 93 -7.84 -26.02 4.23
C TYR A 93 -7.88 -27.55 4.43
N THR A 94 -8.75 -28.00 5.33
CA THR A 94 -9.03 -29.43 5.59
C THR A 94 -10.19 -29.95 4.74
N GLU A 95 -10.48 -31.25 4.80
CA GLU A 95 -11.54 -31.92 4.03
C GLU A 95 -12.93 -31.23 4.14
N GLY A 96 -13.26 -30.70 5.32
CA GLY A 96 -14.49 -29.92 5.55
C GLY A 96 -14.59 -28.59 4.77
N VAL A 97 -13.51 -28.15 4.11
CA VAL A 97 -13.50 -27.09 3.09
C VAL A 97 -13.46 -27.68 1.68
N ALA A 98 -12.69 -28.75 1.46
CA ALA A 98 -12.58 -29.43 0.17
C ALA A 98 -13.93 -29.98 -0.34
N ASN A 99 -14.79 -30.43 0.57
CA ASN A 99 -16.10 -31.05 0.31
C ASN A 99 -17.27 -30.03 0.21
N LYS A 100 -17.00 -28.72 0.26
CA LYS A 100 -18.03 -27.68 0.02
C LYS A 100 -18.28 -27.50 -1.48
N ASN A 101 -19.46 -27.00 -1.86
CA ASN A 101 -19.72 -26.56 -3.25
C ASN A 101 -18.77 -25.43 -3.66
N TYR A 102 -18.59 -25.23 -4.98
CA TYR A 102 -17.56 -24.36 -5.54
C TYR A 102 -17.58 -22.95 -4.92
N LYS A 103 -18.74 -22.28 -4.87
CA LYS A 103 -18.85 -20.93 -4.30
C LYS A 103 -18.41 -20.88 -2.84
N LYS A 104 -18.89 -21.77 -1.96
CA LYS A 104 -18.52 -21.77 -0.53
C LYS A 104 -17.06 -22.20 -0.31
N LYS A 105 -16.54 -23.12 -1.13
CA LYS A 105 -15.14 -23.56 -1.10
C LYS A 105 -14.21 -22.42 -1.46
N THR A 106 -14.38 -21.82 -2.64
CA THR A 106 -13.54 -20.72 -3.14
C THR A 106 -13.65 -19.48 -2.26
N ARG A 107 -14.85 -19.13 -1.75
CA ARG A 107 -15.00 -18.02 -0.80
C ARG A 107 -14.30 -18.30 0.55
N THR A 108 -14.24 -19.56 1.00
CA THR A 108 -13.44 -19.95 2.18
C THR A 108 -11.94 -19.76 1.90
N ILE A 109 -11.43 -20.21 0.74
CA ILE A 109 -10.01 -20.05 0.36
C ILE A 109 -9.62 -18.57 0.30
N LEU A 110 -10.43 -17.74 -0.36
CA LEU A 110 -10.21 -16.28 -0.42
C LEU A 110 -10.20 -15.66 0.98
N SER A 111 -11.14 -16.05 1.86
CA SER A 111 -11.21 -15.55 3.25
C SER A 111 -10.01 -15.96 4.11
N LEU A 112 -9.46 -17.17 3.87
CA LEU A 112 -8.23 -17.64 4.51
C LEU A 112 -7.01 -16.84 4.04
N ASN A 113 -6.92 -16.56 2.74
CA ASN A 113 -5.87 -15.74 2.14
C ASN A 113 -5.94 -14.29 2.64
N GLU A 114 -7.13 -13.67 2.67
CA GLU A 114 -7.38 -12.36 3.28
C GLU A 114 -6.90 -12.30 4.75
N ALA A 115 -7.08 -13.38 5.53
CA ALA A 115 -6.68 -13.43 6.92
C ALA A 115 -5.15 -13.41 7.09
N ILE A 116 -4.41 -14.21 6.33
CA ILE A 116 -2.94 -14.20 6.38
C ILE A 116 -2.35 -12.94 5.74
N ALA A 117 -2.96 -12.41 4.68
CA ALA A 117 -2.52 -11.16 4.03
C ALA A 117 -2.49 -9.97 5.00
N ALA A 118 -3.51 -9.86 5.87
CA ALA A 118 -3.58 -8.82 6.88
C ALA A 118 -2.45 -8.92 7.94
N LEU A 119 -1.88 -10.10 8.18
CA LEU A 119 -0.84 -10.35 9.19
C LEU A 119 0.59 -10.38 8.63
N ASN A 120 0.76 -10.96 7.43
CA ASN A 120 1.98 -10.94 6.63
C ASN A 120 1.66 -11.18 5.14
N PRO A 121 1.68 -10.15 4.28
CA PRO A 121 1.38 -10.29 2.85
C PRO A 121 2.41 -11.12 2.09
N ASN A 122 3.63 -11.28 2.61
CA ASN A 122 4.64 -12.16 1.99
C ASN A 122 4.17 -13.63 2.00
N VAL A 123 3.60 -14.10 3.12
CA VAL A 123 3.08 -15.47 3.26
C VAL A 123 1.82 -15.65 2.42
N SER A 124 0.94 -14.65 2.40
CA SER A 124 -0.23 -14.62 1.50
C SER A 124 0.17 -14.86 0.06
N ILE A 125 1.06 -14.03 -0.50
CA ILE A 125 1.40 -14.12 -1.92
C ILE A 125 2.22 -15.39 -2.22
N LYS A 126 3.07 -15.85 -1.29
CA LYS A 126 3.72 -17.17 -1.40
C LYS A 126 2.71 -18.31 -1.55
N PHE A 127 1.66 -18.32 -0.73
CA PHE A 127 0.57 -19.31 -0.74
C PHE A 127 -0.35 -19.15 -1.97
N ALA A 128 -0.73 -17.92 -2.28
CA ALA A 128 -1.59 -17.59 -3.41
C ALA A 128 -0.95 -18.03 -4.74
N LEU A 129 0.33 -17.72 -4.98
CA LEU A 129 1.06 -18.20 -6.16
C LEU A 129 1.32 -19.70 -6.10
N GLY A 130 1.95 -20.17 -5.02
CA GLY A 130 2.56 -21.51 -4.94
C GLY A 130 1.59 -22.66 -4.67
N VAL A 131 0.38 -22.37 -4.17
CA VAL A 131 -0.64 -23.37 -3.82
C VAL A 131 -1.96 -23.05 -4.52
N SER A 132 -2.54 -21.87 -4.27
CA SER A 132 -3.93 -21.60 -4.67
C SER A 132 -4.10 -21.38 -6.18
N LEU A 133 -3.30 -20.50 -6.79
CA LEU A 133 -3.37 -20.17 -8.21
C LEU A 133 -2.74 -21.27 -9.08
N PHE A 134 -1.61 -21.85 -8.63
CA PHE A 134 -1.04 -23.05 -9.24
C PHE A 134 -2.06 -24.20 -9.27
N GLY A 135 -2.62 -24.57 -8.10
CA GLY A 135 -3.64 -25.60 -8.00
C GLY A 135 -4.91 -25.30 -8.80
N ASN A 136 -5.38 -24.05 -8.82
CA ASN A 136 -6.51 -23.65 -9.64
C ASN A 136 -6.20 -23.77 -11.15
N ALA A 137 -5.01 -23.40 -11.61
CA ALA A 137 -4.60 -23.58 -13.00
C ALA A 137 -4.46 -25.06 -13.39
N LEU A 138 -3.99 -25.93 -12.48
CA LEU A 138 -4.03 -27.38 -12.71
C LEU A 138 -5.47 -27.89 -12.87
N LEU A 139 -6.42 -27.38 -12.08
CA LEU A 139 -7.84 -27.76 -12.18
C LEU A 139 -8.53 -27.19 -13.43
N SER A 140 -8.28 -25.93 -13.80
CA SER A 140 -8.97 -25.27 -14.94
C SER A 140 -8.33 -25.57 -16.29
N LEU A 141 -7.00 -25.71 -16.37
CA LEU A 141 -6.28 -25.96 -17.62
C LEU A 141 -5.81 -27.42 -17.77
N GLY A 142 -5.60 -28.17 -16.67
CA GLY A 142 -5.11 -29.56 -16.72
C GLY A 142 -6.19 -30.64 -16.52
N THR A 143 -6.07 -31.76 -17.25
CA THR A 143 -6.87 -32.99 -17.01
C THR A 143 -6.41 -33.76 -15.76
N GLU A 144 -7.07 -34.89 -15.44
CA GLU A 144 -6.77 -35.77 -14.29
C GLU A 144 -5.29 -36.15 -14.14
N ARG A 145 -4.55 -36.19 -15.25
CA ARG A 145 -3.07 -36.29 -15.34
C ARG A 145 -2.34 -35.41 -14.30
N HIS A 146 -2.89 -34.24 -14.00
CA HIS A 146 -2.28 -33.22 -13.14
C HIS A 146 -2.78 -33.25 -11.68
N LEU A 147 -3.78 -34.08 -11.37
CA LEU A 147 -4.40 -34.14 -10.04
C LEU A 147 -3.43 -34.57 -8.91
N PRO A 148 -2.40 -35.43 -9.14
CA PRO A 148 -1.37 -35.69 -8.14
C PRO A 148 -0.57 -34.43 -7.75
N LEU A 149 -0.21 -33.59 -8.74
CA LEU A 149 0.56 -32.36 -8.52
C LEU A 149 -0.27 -31.29 -7.80
N TYR A 150 -1.58 -31.25 -8.06
CA TYR A 150 -2.54 -30.45 -7.28
C TYR A 150 -2.53 -30.88 -5.79
N LYS A 151 -2.61 -32.19 -5.49
CA LYS A 151 -2.59 -32.69 -4.11
C LYS A 151 -1.28 -32.34 -3.41
N ALA A 152 -0.14 -32.59 -4.07
CA ALA A 152 1.18 -32.31 -3.54
C ALA A 152 1.36 -30.82 -3.18
N ALA A 153 0.88 -29.89 -4.02
CA ALA A 153 0.92 -28.45 -3.73
C ALA A 153 0.10 -28.08 -2.48
N TRP A 154 -1.10 -28.65 -2.31
CA TRP A 154 -1.96 -28.37 -1.14
C TRP A 154 -1.44 -28.99 0.17
N HIS A 155 -0.62 -30.03 0.12
CA HIS A 155 0.05 -30.61 1.29
C HIS A 155 1.42 -29.99 1.59
N GLY A 156 1.96 -29.13 0.71
CA GLY A 156 3.32 -28.60 0.81
C GLY A 156 4.43 -29.59 0.42
N GLU A 157 4.07 -30.70 -0.23
CA GLU A 157 5.00 -31.68 -0.81
C GLU A 157 5.69 -31.15 -2.09
N LEU A 158 5.14 -30.09 -2.68
CA LEU A 158 5.60 -29.45 -3.92
C LEU A 158 5.64 -27.92 -3.73
N LEU A 159 6.76 -27.30 -4.13
CA LEU A 159 6.96 -25.84 -4.08
C LEU A 159 6.90 -25.27 -5.49
N SER A 160 5.94 -24.37 -5.77
CA SER A 160 5.71 -23.87 -7.14
C SER A 160 5.77 -22.36 -7.31
N CYS A 161 5.95 -21.94 -8.57
CA CYS A 161 5.80 -20.57 -9.06
C CYS A 161 4.96 -20.52 -10.34
N ILE A 162 4.47 -19.33 -10.70
CA ILE A 162 3.84 -19.08 -12.00
C ILE A 162 4.81 -18.24 -12.84
N ALA A 163 5.24 -18.76 -13.99
CA ALA A 163 6.27 -18.19 -14.87
C ALA A 163 5.67 -17.82 -16.24
N LEU A 164 4.95 -16.69 -16.27
CA LEU A 164 4.32 -16.12 -17.46
C LEU A 164 5.14 -14.98 -18.06
N THR A 165 5.34 -13.92 -17.28
CA THR A 165 6.06 -12.68 -17.63
C THR A 165 7.48 -12.95 -18.13
N GLU A 166 7.87 -12.28 -19.21
CA GLU A 166 9.24 -12.21 -19.71
C GLU A 166 9.82 -10.81 -19.56
N VAL A 167 11.14 -10.68 -19.58
CA VAL A 167 11.87 -9.40 -19.47
C VAL A 167 11.38 -8.37 -20.50
N GLY A 168 11.06 -8.80 -21.73
CA GLY A 168 10.46 -7.95 -22.77
C GLY A 168 8.91 -7.93 -22.81
N HIS A 169 8.23 -8.87 -22.13
CA HIS A 169 6.80 -9.11 -22.31
C HIS A 169 6.07 -9.35 -20.98
N GLY A 170 5.58 -8.24 -20.38
CA GLY A 170 4.58 -8.24 -19.31
C GLY A 170 3.16 -8.22 -19.84
N SER A 171 2.63 -7.02 -20.13
CA SER A 171 1.20 -6.84 -20.50
C SER A 171 0.79 -7.47 -21.84
N ASN A 172 1.73 -7.63 -22.79
CA ASN A 172 1.46 -8.23 -24.11
C ASN A 172 1.85 -9.71 -24.13
N THR A 173 1.18 -10.54 -23.32
CA THR A 173 1.48 -11.97 -23.17
C THR A 173 1.26 -12.80 -24.45
N LYS A 174 0.61 -12.24 -25.48
CA LYS A 174 0.53 -12.87 -26.82
C LYS A 174 1.88 -12.97 -27.51
N GLN A 175 2.81 -12.08 -27.18
CA GLN A 175 4.11 -11.92 -27.85
C GLN A 175 5.28 -12.44 -27.01
N ILE A 176 5.04 -13.27 -25.99
CA ILE A 176 6.13 -13.99 -25.31
C ILE A 176 6.90 -14.86 -26.29
N ARG A 177 8.18 -15.11 -26.02
CA ARG A 177 9.11 -15.75 -26.98
C ARG A 177 9.84 -16.98 -26.43
N THR A 178 9.60 -17.38 -25.18
CA THR A 178 9.91 -18.75 -24.74
C THR A 178 9.05 -19.74 -25.53
N THR A 179 9.68 -20.71 -26.19
CA THR A 179 9.01 -21.76 -26.97
C THR A 179 8.97 -23.09 -26.23
N ALA A 180 7.99 -23.92 -26.57
CA ALA A 180 7.87 -25.32 -26.18
C ALA A 180 7.58 -26.13 -27.45
N THR A 181 8.64 -26.63 -28.09
CA THR A 181 8.55 -27.32 -29.39
C THR A 181 8.45 -28.82 -29.17
N TYR A 182 7.43 -29.47 -29.74
CA TYR A 182 7.22 -30.91 -29.59
C TYR A 182 8.21 -31.74 -30.43
N ASP A 183 8.78 -32.78 -29.81
CA ASP A 183 9.66 -33.78 -30.41
C ASP A 183 8.97 -35.16 -30.36
N PRO A 184 8.35 -35.62 -31.47
CA PRO A 184 7.68 -36.93 -31.52
C PRO A 184 8.62 -38.12 -31.34
N ALA A 185 9.94 -37.95 -31.59
CA ALA A 185 10.90 -39.05 -31.51
C ALA A 185 11.20 -39.46 -30.05
N THR A 186 11.10 -38.52 -29.10
CA THR A 186 11.25 -38.77 -27.66
C THR A 186 9.96 -38.59 -26.86
N GLN A 187 8.91 -38.04 -27.48
CA GLN A 187 7.64 -37.65 -26.85
C GLN A 187 7.82 -36.57 -25.77
N GLU A 188 8.63 -35.56 -26.07
CA GLU A 188 8.96 -34.45 -25.17
C GLU A 188 8.63 -33.09 -25.78
N PHE A 189 8.48 -32.07 -24.94
CA PHE A 189 8.62 -30.67 -25.35
C PHE A 189 10.04 -30.19 -25.05
N VAL A 190 10.69 -29.63 -26.06
CA VAL A 190 11.96 -28.90 -25.95
C VAL A 190 11.65 -27.44 -25.62
N ILE A 191 11.95 -27.05 -24.39
CA ILE A 191 11.75 -25.70 -23.87
C ILE A 191 12.99 -24.84 -24.16
N HIS A 192 12.80 -23.69 -24.80
CA HIS A 192 13.89 -22.79 -25.12
C HIS A 192 13.55 -21.30 -24.91
N THR A 193 14.50 -20.60 -24.30
CA THR A 193 14.56 -19.15 -24.19
C THR A 193 15.57 -18.63 -25.22
N PRO A 194 15.14 -17.98 -26.34
CA PRO A 194 16.03 -17.62 -27.45
C PRO A 194 17.01 -16.49 -27.11
N ASP A 195 16.66 -15.57 -26.20
CA ASP A 195 17.55 -14.50 -25.72
C ASP A 195 17.10 -13.98 -24.33
N PHE A 196 17.88 -13.07 -23.74
CA PHE A 196 17.61 -12.54 -22.39
C PHE A 196 16.28 -11.77 -22.27
N GLN A 197 15.76 -11.12 -23.33
CA GLN A 197 14.46 -10.47 -23.26
C GLN A 197 13.31 -11.49 -23.22
N ALA A 198 13.53 -12.70 -23.73
CA ALA A 198 12.60 -13.83 -23.62
C ALA A 198 12.75 -14.59 -22.28
N ALA A 199 13.71 -14.25 -21.43
CA ALA A 199 13.85 -14.88 -20.11
C ALA A 199 12.61 -14.60 -19.26
N LYS A 200 12.07 -15.64 -18.60
CA LYS A 200 10.98 -15.47 -17.64
C LYS A 200 11.50 -14.70 -16.44
N CYS A 201 10.72 -13.75 -15.92
CA CYS A 201 11.10 -12.92 -14.79
C CYS A 201 9.89 -12.58 -13.89
N TRP A 202 10.17 -11.96 -12.75
CA TRP A 202 9.20 -11.55 -11.71
C TRP A 202 8.36 -12.67 -11.06
N ALA A 203 8.46 -13.92 -11.52
CA ALA A 203 7.82 -15.09 -10.93
C ALA A 203 8.18 -15.22 -9.44
N GLY A 204 7.22 -14.99 -8.54
CA GLY A 204 7.38 -15.21 -7.10
C GLY A 204 7.60 -16.69 -6.78
N ASN A 205 8.32 -16.98 -5.69
CA ASN A 205 8.85 -18.31 -5.31
C ASN A 205 9.97 -18.86 -6.21
N LEU A 206 10.22 -18.32 -7.42
CA LEU A 206 11.20 -18.90 -8.35
C LEU A 206 12.64 -18.82 -7.82
N GLY A 207 13.05 -17.66 -7.29
CA GLY A 207 14.46 -17.28 -7.13
C GLY A 207 15.28 -18.20 -6.23
N LYS A 208 14.66 -18.79 -5.18
CA LYS A 208 15.33 -19.64 -4.19
C LYS A 208 14.58 -20.96 -3.93
N THR A 209 13.25 -20.95 -3.93
CA THR A 209 12.44 -22.00 -3.27
C THR A 209 11.65 -22.93 -4.19
N CYS A 210 11.32 -22.52 -5.41
CA CYS A 210 10.50 -23.31 -6.35
C CYS A 210 11.21 -24.57 -6.88
N THR A 211 10.50 -25.71 -6.86
CA THR A 211 10.90 -26.96 -7.53
C THR A 211 10.13 -27.21 -8.83
N TYR A 212 8.90 -26.68 -8.98
CA TYR A 212 8.08 -26.80 -10.20
C TYR A 212 7.51 -25.45 -10.66
N ALA A 213 7.87 -25.02 -11.87
CA ALA A 213 7.25 -23.85 -12.50
C ALA A 213 5.98 -24.26 -13.28
N LEU A 214 4.88 -23.55 -13.07
CA LEU A 214 3.85 -23.40 -14.10
C LEU A 214 4.38 -22.42 -15.15
N LEU A 215 5.05 -22.95 -16.16
CA LEU A 215 5.64 -22.21 -17.26
C LEU A 215 4.59 -21.92 -18.32
N PHE A 216 4.51 -20.69 -18.80
CA PHE A 216 3.75 -20.37 -20.02
C PHE A 216 4.69 -20.14 -21.20
N ALA A 217 4.48 -20.84 -22.30
CA ALA A 217 5.32 -20.79 -23.50
C ALA A 217 4.46 -20.80 -24.77
N GLN A 218 5.06 -20.42 -25.91
CA GLN A 218 4.47 -20.67 -27.23
C GLN A 218 4.61 -22.17 -27.54
N LEU A 219 3.50 -22.91 -27.59
CA LEU A 219 3.50 -24.31 -28.03
C LEU A 219 3.72 -24.35 -29.53
N CYS A 220 4.68 -25.14 -30.00
CA CYS A 220 4.91 -25.38 -31.43
C CYS A 220 4.98 -26.88 -31.73
N THR A 221 4.30 -27.33 -32.78
CA THR A 221 4.35 -28.72 -33.26
C THR A 221 5.58 -28.98 -34.13
N ALA A 222 5.85 -30.25 -34.44
CA ALA A 222 7.06 -30.69 -35.14
C ALA A 222 7.19 -30.18 -36.60
N ASP A 223 6.09 -29.72 -37.19
CA ASP A 223 6.01 -29.03 -38.48
C ASP A 223 6.49 -27.56 -38.42
N GLY A 224 6.71 -27.02 -37.21
CA GLY A 224 7.04 -25.62 -36.97
C GLY A 224 5.83 -24.71 -36.74
N THR A 225 4.60 -25.22 -36.79
CA THR A 225 3.40 -24.40 -36.53
C THR A 225 3.29 -24.13 -35.02
N CYS A 226 3.18 -22.85 -34.65
CA CYS A 226 3.02 -22.44 -33.26
C CYS A 226 1.55 -22.10 -32.94
N HIS A 227 0.95 -22.87 -32.02
CA HIS A 227 -0.47 -22.82 -31.62
C HIS A 227 -0.73 -21.84 -30.46
N GLY A 228 0.25 -21.01 -30.11
CA GLY A 228 0.11 -19.93 -29.15
C GLY A 228 0.38 -20.33 -27.69
N LEU A 229 -0.08 -19.46 -26.79
CA LEU A 229 0.21 -19.47 -25.35
C LEU A 229 -0.41 -20.69 -24.63
N HIS A 230 0.44 -21.62 -24.18
CA HIS A 230 0.06 -22.79 -23.38
C HIS A 230 0.79 -22.84 -22.04
N GLY A 231 0.17 -23.52 -21.06
CA GLY A 231 0.75 -23.76 -19.74
C GLY A 231 1.36 -25.16 -19.63
N PHE A 232 2.55 -25.26 -19.04
CA PHE A 232 3.31 -26.49 -18.84
C PHE A 232 3.76 -26.61 -17.38
N VAL A 233 3.65 -27.80 -16.79
CA VAL A 233 4.20 -28.06 -15.45
C VAL A 233 5.63 -28.56 -15.59
N THR A 234 6.58 -27.65 -15.35
CA THR A 234 8.00 -27.80 -15.67
C THR A 234 8.79 -28.00 -14.37
N PRO A 235 9.46 -29.14 -14.16
CA PRO A 235 10.44 -29.28 -13.09
C PRO A 235 11.58 -28.26 -13.30
N VAL A 236 11.99 -27.54 -12.26
CA VAL A 236 13.06 -26.53 -12.35
C VAL A 236 14.20 -26.74 -11.35
N ARG A 237 13.96 -27.47 -10.25
CA ARG A 237 15.01 -27.90 -9.30
C ARG A 237 14.77 -29.31 -8.79
N ASP A 238 15.85 -30.03 -8.50
CA ASP A 238 15.83 -31.24 -7.68
C ASP A 238 15.30 -30.92 -6.27
N PRO A 239 14.19 -31.54 -5.80
CA PRO A 239 13.61 -31.25 -4.50
C PRO A 239 14.47 -31.66 -3.31
N LYS A 240 15.53 -32.47 -3.50
CA LYS A 240 16.44 -32.89 -2.41
C LYS A 240 17.60 -31.93 -2.19
N THR A 241 18.05 -31.23 -3.24
CA THR A 241 19.26 -30.39 -3.21
C THR A 241 18.99 -28.92 -3.50
N LEU A 242 17.82 -28.59 -4.08
CA LEU A 242 17.52 -27.32 -4.76
C LEU A 242 18.51 -26.96 -5.90
N LEU A 243 19.25 -27.98 -6.36
CA LEU A 243 19.89 -28.14 -7.67
C LEU A 243 19.05 -27.68 -8.87
N PRO A 244 19.23 -26.52 -9.54
CA PRO A 244 18.61 -26.33 -10.85
C PRO A 244 19.04 -27.44 -11.81
N TYR A 245 18.09 -27.95 -12.61
CA TYR A 245 18.39 -29.05 -13.55
C TYR A 245 19.31 -28.60 -14.70
N PRO A 246 20.12 -29.51 -15.30
CA PRO A 246 20.94 -29.19 -16.46
C PRO A 246 20.12 -28.58 -17.60
N GLY A 247 20.66 -27.56 -18.26
CA GLY A 247 19.95 -26.77 -19.27
C GLY A 247 19.07 -25.64 -18.70
N ILE A 248 19.06 -25.43 -17.38
CA ILE A 248 18.36 -24.32 -16.73
C ILE A 248 19.36 -23.34 -16.09
N ILE A 249 19.23 -22.05 -16.39
CA ILE A 249 19.86 -20.96 -15.64
C ILE A 249 18.75 -20.24 -14.86
N LEU A 250 18.93 -20.09 -13.54
CA LEU A 250 17.92 -19.55 -12.63
C LEU A 250 18.60 -18.65 -11.59
N GLY A 251 18.06 -17.44 -11.36
CA GLY A 251 18.51 -16.53 -10.30
C GLY A 251 17.39 -15.81 -9.55
N ASP A 252 17.74 -15.20 -8.42
CA ASP A 252 16.89 -14.32 -7.60
C ASP A 252 17.09 -12.86 -8.02
N LEU A 253 16.03 -12.04 -8.01
CA LEU A 253 16.07 -10.64 -8.48
C LEU A 253 16.60 -9.64 -7.43
N GLY A 254 16.90 -10.07 -6.21
CA GLY A 254 17.46 -9.22 -5.15
C GLY A 254 16.41 -8.55 -4.27
N GLU A 255 16.60 -7.25 -4.01
CA GLU A 255 15.75 -6.40 -3.19
C GLU A 255 14.62 -5.74 -4.00
N LYS A 256 13.49 -5.50 -3.33
CA LYS A 256 12.32 -4.79 -3.86
C LYS A 256 11.85 -3.72 -2.87
N ILE A 257 11.01 -2.78 -3.32
CA ILE A 257 10.41 -1.71 -2.50
C ILE A 257 9.62 -2.27 -1.30
N GLY A 258 9.02 -3.45 -1.47
CA GLY A 258 8.33 -4.22 -0.45
C GLY A 258 8.24 -5.69 -0.88
N LEU A 259 7.51 -6.51 -0.10
CA LEU A 259 7.35 -7.95 -0.32
C LEU A 259 8.68 -8.73 -0.38
N ASN A 260 9.67 -8.34 0.44
CA ASN A 260 11.03 -8.90 0.38
C ASN A 260 11.16 -10.33 0.90
N GLY A 261 10.15 -10.87 1.59
CA GLY A 261 10.03 -12.30 1.88
C GLY A 261 9.69 -13.17 0.66
N ILE A 262 9.41 -12.56 -0.50
CA ILE A 262 9.22 -13.26 -1.78
C ILE A 262 10.52 -13.22 -2.60
N ASP A 263 11.06 -14.41 -2.87
CA ASP A 263 12.10 -14.70 -3.85
C ASP A 263 11.54 -14.68 -5.27
N ASN A 264 11.22 -13.48 -5.78
CA ASN A 264 10.97 -13.28 -7.20
C ASN A 264 12.26 -13.59 -7.97
N GLY A 265 12.17 -14.44 -9.00
CA GLY A 265 13.32 -14.90 -9.77
C GLY A 265 13.24 -14.63 -11.26
N PHE A 266 14.28 -15.05 -11.96
CA PHE A 266 14.31 -15.22 -13.41
C PHE A 266 14.75 -16.64 -13.79
N ILE A 267 14.36 -17.11 -14.97
CA ILE A 267 14.75 -18.42 -15.52
C ILE A 267 14.90 -18.39 -17.05
N ILE A 268 15.93 -19.09 -17.54
CA ILE A 268 16.32 -19.23 -18.95
C ILE A 268 16.47 -20.72 -19.25
N PHE A 269 15.88 -21.19 -20.35
CA PHE A 269 15.92 -22.59 -20.78
C PHE A 269 16.80 -22.79 -22.02
N GLN A 270 17.76 -23.71 -21.93
CA GLN A 270 18.72 -24.06 -22.98
C GLN A 270 18.40 -25.45 -23.52
N GLN A 271 17.40 -25.54 -24.41
CA GLN A 271 16.89 -26.81 -24.98
C GLN A 271 16.49 -27.83 -23.89
N TYR A 272 15.86 -27.36 -22.82
CA TYR A 272 15.49 -28.18 -21.66
C TYR A 272 14.29 -29.06 -22.01
N ARG A 273 14.41 -30.37 -21.83
CA ARG A 273 13.39 -31.35 -22.21
C ARG A 273 12.46 -31.69 -21.05
N ILE A 274 11.15 -31.72 -21.32
CA ILE A 274 10.11 -32.20 -20.40
C ILE A 274 9.16 -33.17 -21.15
N PRO A 275 8.54 -34.16 -20.48
CA PRO A 275 7.59 -35.07 -21.13
C PRO A 275 6.41 -34.32 -21.75
N ARG A 276 5.79 -34.91 -22.79
CA ARG A 276 4.51 -34.44 -23.37
C ARG A 276 3.45 -34.22 -22.29
N GLU A 277 3.43 -35.10 -21.29
CA GLU A 277 2.55 -35.10 -20.13
C GLU A 277 2.66 -33.83 -19.25
N SER A 278 3.67 -32.99 -19.42
CA SER A 278 3.74 -31.69 -18.73
C SER A 278 2.72 -30.66 -19.26
N LEU A 279 2.11 -30.86 -20.43
CA LEU A 279 1.13 -29.93 -21.02
C LEU A 279 -0.22 -29.92 -20.28
N LEU A 280 -0.67 -28.74 -19.87
CA LEU A 280 -2.02 -28.50 -19.33
C LEU A 280 -3.07 -28.57 -20.45
N ASN A 281 -3.59 -29.78 -20.66
CA ASN A 281 -4.19 -30.21 -21.91
C ASN A 281 -5.72 -30.08 -22.05
N ARG A 282 -6.43 -29.31 -21.22
CA ARG A 282 -7.91 -29.16 -21.37
C ARG A 282 -8.30 -28.25 -22.54
N LEU A 283 -7.51 -27.23 -22.83
CA LEU A 283 -7.84 -26.26 -23.91
C LEU A 283 -7.23 -26.66 -25.25
N GLY A 284 -6.17 -27.46 -25.24
CA GLY A 284 -5.59 -28.14 -26.39
C GLY A 284 -4.54 -29.15 -25.93
N ASP A 285 -4.38 -30.26 -26.65
CA ASP A 285 -3.37 -31.31 -26.40
C ASP A 285 -2.55 -31.55 -27.67
N VAL A 286 -1.47 -32.32 -27.53
CA VAL A 286 -0.67 -32.81 -28.65
C VAL A 286 -0.67 -34.34 -28.63
N THR A 287 -1.00 -34.99 -29.74
CA THR A 287 -1.01 -36.46 -29.85
C THR A 287 0.42 -37.01 -29.75
N VAL A 288 0.56 -38.32 -29.56
CA VAL A 288 1.88 -38.99 -29.58
C VAL A 288 2.58 -38.84 -30.94
N ASN A 289 1.82 -38.64 -32.03
CA ASN A 289 2.38 -38.43 -33.36
C ASN A 289 2.80 -36.96 -33.62
N GLY A 290 2.34 -36.03 -32.78
CA GLY A 290 2.59 -34.59 -32.91
C GLY A 290 1.46 -33.78 -33.54
N ASP A 291 0.28 -34.36 -33.76
CA ASP A 291 -0.91 -33.62 -34.18
C ASP A 291 -1.41 -32.74 -33.02
N TYR A 292 -1.86 -31.52 -33.29
CA TYR A 292 -2.43 -30.63 -32.27
C TYR A 292 -3.98 -30.67 -32.31
N GLU A 293 -4.59 -30.90 -31.16
CA GLU A 293 -6.04 -31.02 -30.98
C GLU A 293 -6.57 -29.92 -30.07
N THR A 294 -7.70 -29.28 -30.41
CA THR A 294 -8.37 -28.30 -29.54
C THR A 294 -9.89 -28.32 -29.73
N ALA A 295 -10.62 -28.08 -28.63
CA ALA A 295 -12.07 -27.89 -28.64
C ALA A 295 -12.49 -26.42 -28.86
N LEU A 296 -11.54 -25.49 -29.02
CA LEU A 296 -11.81 -24.05 -29.11
C LEU A 296 -11.75 -23.52 -30.54
N ILE A 297 -12.79 -22.79 -30.94
CA ILE A 297 -13.03 -22.41 -32.34
C ILE A 297 -12.08 -21.31 -32.84
N THR A 298 -11.52 -20.47 -31.95
CA THR A 298 -10.62 -19.38 -32.35
C THR A 298 -9.43 -19.17 -31.38
N PRO A 299 -8.25 -18.75 -31.89
CA PRO A 299 -7.09 -18.42 -31.05
C PRO A 299 -7.35 -17.31 -30.02
N SER A 300 -8.33 -16.43 -30.26
CA SER A 300 -8.70 -15.38 -29.30
C SER A 300 -9.56 -15.90 -28.14
N GLN A 301 -10.41 -16.92 -28.37
CA GLN A 301 -11.10 -17.62 -27.28
C GLN A 301 -10.11 -18.44 -26.45
N GLN A 302 -9.18 -19.14 -27.10
CA GLN A 302 -8.12 -19.90 -26.42
C GLN A 302 -7.24 -19.03 -25.53
N PHE A 303 -6.73 -17.91 -26.06
CA PHE A 303 -5.97 -16.94 -25.26
C PHE A 303 -6.81 -16.34 -24.12
N GLY A 304 -8.11 -16.14 -24.32
CA GLY A 304 -9.03 -15.68 -23.28
C GLY A 304 -9.16 -16.68 -22.13
N ALA A 305 -9.48 -17.94 -22.45
CA ALA A 305 -9.64 -19.03 -21.48
C ALA A 305 -8.34 -19.34 -20.72
N ALA A 306 -7.18 -19.36 -21.41
CA ALA A 306 -5.87 -19.55 -20.78
C ALA A 306 -5.54 -18.48 -19.72
N LEU A 307 -6.14 -17.28 -19.82
CA LEU A 307 -5.95 -16.15 -18.90
C LEU A 307 -7.19 -15.84 -18.03
N GLU A 308 -8.24 -16.66 -18.07
CA GLU A 308 -9.47 -16.42 -17.32
C GLU A 308 -9.21 -16.38 -15.79
N ASN A 309 -8.30 -17.24 -15.34
CA ASN A 309 -7.79 -17.34 -13.96
C ASN A 309 -7.32 -15.98 -13.38
N LEU A 310 -6.85 -15.04 -14.21
CA LEU A 310 -6.41 -13.70 -13.75
C LEU A 310 -7.56 -12.87 -13.14
N SER A 311 -8.82 -13.18 -13.48
CA SER A 311 -9.99 -12.48 -12.93
C SER A 311 -10.16 -12.77 -11.44
N ALA A 312 -9.92 -14.01 -11.01
CA ALA A 312 -9.94 -14.40 -9.61
C ALA A 312 -8.78 -13.75 -8.81
N ALA A 313 -7.58 -13.71 -9.41
CA ALA A 313 -6.42 -13.06 -8.80
C ALA A 313 -6.67 -11.55 -8.55
N ARG A 314 -7.22 -10.84 -9.53
CA ARG A 314 -7.63 -9.42 -9.39
C ARG A 314 -8.65 -9.21 -8.26
N ILE A 315 -9.59 -10.12 -8.07
CA ILE A 315 -10.58 -10.03 -6.98
C ILE A 315 -9.92 -10.27 -5.62
N GLY A 316 -9.01 -11.24 -5.52
CA GLY A 316 -8.19 -11.44 -4.31
C GLY A 316 -7.40 -10.17 -3.93
N LEU A 317 -6.72 -9.55 -4.90
CA LEU A 317 -5.97 -8.32 -4.70
C LEU A 317 -6.83 -7.12 -4.29
N MET A 318 -8.05 -7.00 -4.82
CA MET A 318 -9.00 -5.98 -4.35
C MET A 318 -9.41 -6.25 -2.89
N GLY A 319 -9.61 -7.52 -2.52
CA GLY A 319 -9.88 -7.92 -1.12
C GLY A 319 -8.75 -7.51 -0.19
N GLU A 320 -7.50 -7.90 -0.51
CA GLU A 320 -6.30 -7.49 0.22
C GLU A 320 -6.19 -5.96 0.31
N GLY A 321 -6.42 -5.24 -0.79
CA GLY A 321 -6.40 -3.77 -0.82
C GLY A 321 -7.41 -3.13 0.13
N THR A 322 -8.65 -3.62 0.16
CA THR A 322 -9.64 -3.11 1.13
C THR A 322 -9.22 -3.37 2.57
N ASN A 323 -8.59 -4.51 2.88
CA ASN A 323 -8.08 -4.83 4.21
C ASN A 323 -6.85 -3.95 4.59
N VAL A 324 -6.00 -3.59 3.63
CA VAL A 324 -4.91 -2.61 3.79
C VAL A 324 -5.46 -1.20 4.04
N CYS A 325 -6.49 -0.78 3.30
CA CYS A 325 -7.20 0.49 3.53
C CYS A 325 -7.79 0.56 4.94
N CYS A 326 -8.52 -0.50 5.36
CA CYS A 326 -9.07 -0.63 6.71
C CYS A 326 -7.98 -0.42 7.76
N SER A 327 -6.85 -1.12 7.62
CA SER A 327 -5.74 -1.06 8.56
C SER A 327 -5.13 0.35 8.65
N ALA A 328 -4.81 0.97 7.51
CA ALA A 328 -4.21 2.30 7.47
C ALA A 328 -5.11 3.40 8.06
N LEU A 329 -6.41 3.37 7.75
CA LEU A 329 -7.38 4.34 8.27
C LEU A 329 -7.73 4.08 9.74
N SER A 330 -7.75 2.83 10.19
CA SER A 330 -7.89 2.50 11.62
C SER A 330 -6.74 3.10 12.43
N ILE A 331 -5.51 3.01 11.93
CA ILE A 331 -4.34 3.64 12.54
C ILE A 331 -4.48 5.17 12.55
N ALA A 332 -4.75 5.79 11.40
CA ALA A 332 -4.79 7.25 11.29
C ALA A 332 -5.94 7.91 12.06
N VAL A 333 -7.14 7.33 12.05
CA VAL A 333 -8.30 7.87 12.77
C VAL A 333 -8.15 7.68 14.29
N ARG A 334 -7.65 6.52 14.76
CA ARG A 334 -7.32 6.32 16.19
C ARG A 334 -6.24 7.31 16.64
N TYR A 335 -5.17 7.49 15.84
CA TYR A 335 -4.12 8.47 16.12
C TYR A 335 -4.66 9.90 16.18
N ALA A 336 -5.48 10.32 15.20
CA ALA A 336 -6.05 11.67 15.15
C ALA A 336 -6.97 11.99 16.33
N ALA A 337 -7.64 10.97 16.90
CA ALA A 337 -8.51 11.13 18.07
C ALA A 337 -7.76 11.32 19.40
N VAL A 338 -6.45 10.98 19.47
CA VAL A 338 -5.67 11.04 20.72
C VAL A 338 -4.41 11.91 20.63
N ARG A 339 -3.84 12.10 19.44
CA ARG A 339 -2.78 13.10 19.21
C ARG A 339 -3.39 14.49 19.29
N LYS A 340 -2.84 15.32 20.17
CA LYS A 340 -3.14 16.75 20.28
C LYS A 340 -2.08 17.59 19.60
N GLN A 341 -2.47 18.74 19.04
CA GLN A 341 -1.54 19.78 18.57
C GLN A 341 -2.30 21.10 18.37
N PHE A 342 -1.78 22.20 18.90
CA PHE A 342 -2.39 23.54 18.87
C PHE A 342 -3.80 23.60 19.50
N GLY A 343 -4.39 24.79 19.58
CA GLY A 343 -5.75 25.00 20.08
C GLY A 343 -6.20 26.47 19.96
N PRO A 344 -7.39 26.82 20.48
CA PRO A 344 -7.82 28.21 20.64
C PRO A 344 -6.85 28.97 21.56
N GLN A 345 -6.55 30.25 21.25
CA GLN A 345 -5.60 31.07 22.02
C GLN A 345 -6.07 31.40 23.46
N SER A 346 -7.32 31.10 23.81
CA SER A 346 -7.89 31.30 25.14
C SER A 346 -7.59 30.18 26.14
N ASP A 347 -7.16 29.01 25.66
CA ASP A 347 -7.18 27.77 26.42
C ASP A 347 -5.77 27.13 26.45
N ASP A 348 -5.22 26.88 27.63
CA ASP A 348 -3.93 26.14 27.82
C ASP A 348 -4.01 24.65 27.40
N THR A 349 -5.07 24.22 26.72
CA THR A 349 -5.33 22.82 26.35
C THR A 349 -5.38 22.62 24.85
N GLU A 350 -4.40 21.89 24.31
CA GLU A 350 -4.39 21.51 22.89
C GLU A 350 -5.58 20.61 22.50
N LEU A 351 -6.07 20.79 21.28
CA LEU A 351 -7.16 19.99 20.70
C LEU A 351 -6.62 18.72 20.01
N PRO A 352 -7.37 17.59 20.07
CA PRO A 352 -7.11 16.42 19.24
C PRO A 352 -7.17 16.75 17.74
N LEU A 353 -6.32 16.12 16.93
CA LEU A 353 -6.24 16.40 15.49
C LEU A 353 -7.59 16.18 14.77
N ILE A 354 -8.41 15.23 15.22
CA ILE A 354 -9.74 14.94 14.65
C ILE A 354 -10.75 16.10 14.78
N GLU A 355 -10.49 17.09 15.64
CA GLU A 355 -11.36 18.27 15.79
C GLU A 355 -11.21 19.29 14.64
N TYR A 356 -10.08 19.29 13.93
CA TYR A 356 -9.82 20.24 12.85
C TYR A 356 -10.49 19.81 11.54
N GLN A 357 -11.28 20.72 10.93
CA GLN A 357 -12.00 20.47 9.67
C GLN A 357 -11.11 19.95 8.54
N LEU A 358 -9.88 20.48 8.40
CA LEU A 358 -8.90 19.99 7.40
C LEU A 358 -8.47 18.54 7.67
N HIS A 359 -8.35 18.14 8.94
CA HIS A 359 -7.96 16.78 9.31
C HIS A 359 -9.12 15.78 9.13
N GLN A 360 -10.36 16.24 9.31
CA GLN A 360 -11.57 15.50 8.95
C GLN A 360 -11.66 15.33 7.42
N TRP A 361 -11.55 16.43 6.66
CA TRP A 361 -11.58 16.43 5.20
C TRP A 361 -10.49 15.55 4.56
N ARG A 362 -9.28 15.49 5.15
CA ARG A 362 -8.20 14.66 4.61
C ARG A 362 -8.32 13.16 4.92
N LEU A 363 -9.15 12.74 5.89
CA LEU A 363 -9.29 11.32 6.29
C LEU A 363 -10.69 10.74 6.03
N PHE A 364 -11.76 11.49 6.31
CA PHE A 364 -13.12 10.94 6.30
C PHE A 364 -13.65 10.58 4.90
N PRO A 365 -13.32 11.28 3.80
CA PRO A 365 -13.66 10.81 2.45
C PRO A 365 -12.96 9.49 2.09
N TYR A 366 -11.74 9.27 2.59
CA TYR A 366 -11.02 8.00 2.44
C TYR A 366 -11.58 6.88 3.32
N MET A 367 -12.05 7.21 4.54
CA MET A 367 -12.83 6.29 5.39
C MET A 367 -14.13 5.87 4.70
N ALA A 368 -14.89 6.83 4.17
CA ALA A 368 -16.10 6.60 3.39
C ALA A 368 -15.84 5.77 2.12
N ALA A 369 -14.78 6.08 1.38
CA ALA A 369 -14.32 5.27 0.26
C ALA A 369 -14.00 3.83 0.69
N THR A 370 -13.31 3.64 1.81
CA THR A 370 -12.94 2.29 2.31
C THR A 370 -14.17 1.46 2.66
N CYS A 371 -15.18 2.04 3.32
CA CYS A 371 -16.46 1.37 3.55
C CYS A 371 -17.15 0.98 2.24
N ALA A 372 -17.18 1.89 1.25
CA ALA A 372 -17.80 1.64 -0.05
C ALA A 372 -17.08 0.55 -0.86
N LEU A 373 -15.74 0.61 -0.91
CA LEU A 373 -14.89 -0.38 -1.59
C LEU A 373 -14.98 -1.75 -0.90
N LYS A 374 -14.95 -1.81 0.44
CA LYS A 374 -15.06 -3.07 1.20
C LYS A 374 -16.40 -3.77 0.96
N VAL A 375 -17.51 -3.03 0.96
CA VAL A 375 -18.84 -3.57 0.59
C VAL A 375 -18.87 -4.00 -0.87
N HIS A 376 -18.44 -3.15 -1.80
CA HIS A 376 -18.42 -3.48 -3.23
C HIS A 376 -17.62 -4.76 -3.52
N VAL A 377 -16.39 -4.86 -3.02
CA VAL A 377 -15.53 -6.03 -3.25
C VAL A 377 -16.12 -7.28 -2.60
N ALA A 378 -16.69 -7.18 -1.39
CA ALA A 378 -17.29 -8.32 -0.72
C ALA A 378 -18.50 -8.90 -1.47
N ASP A 379 -19.42 -8.05 -1.93
CA ASP A 379 -20.64 -8.48 -2.62
C ASP A 379 -20.38 -8.78 -4.12
N PHE A 380 -19.45 -8.08 -4.79
CA PHE A 380 -19.01 -8.40 -6.15
C PHE A 380 -18.26 -9.75 -6.21
N THR A 381 -17.48 -10.10 -5.17
CA THR A 381 -16.86 -11.45 -5.08
C THR A 381 -17.92 -12.54 -5.08
N ASP A 382 -19.02 -12.36 -4.34
CA ASP A 382 -20.08 -13.36 -4.28
C ASP A 382 -20.82 -13.49 -5.62
N GLN A 383 -21.04 -12.38 -6.34
CA GLN A 383 -21.62 -12.36 -7.69
C GLN A 383 -20.68 -12.97 -8.76
N TYR A 384 -19.37 -12.75 -8.64
CA TYR A 384 -18.36 -13.37 -9.49
C TYR A 384 -18.37 -14.89 -9.34
N LEU A 385 -18.36 -15.38 -8.10
CA LEU A 385 -18.35 -16.82 -7.82
C LEU A 385 -19.66 -17.52 -8.26
N GLU A 386 -20.80 -16.84 -8.26
CA GLU A 386 -22.03 -17.34 -8.88
C GLU A 386 -21.87 -17.53 -10.39
N CYS A 387 -21.32 -16.55 -11.10
CA CYS A 387 -21.12 -16.67 -12.55
C CYS A 387 -20.12 -17.79 -12.91
N VAL A 388 -19.08 -18.00 -12.09
CA VAL A 388 -18.13 -19.10 -12.29
C VAL A 388 -18.73 -20.46 -11.91
N GLU A 389 -19.59 -20.53 -10.87
CA GLU A 389 -20.31 -21.76 -10.52
C GLU A 389 -21.31 -22.15 -11.63
N TRP A 390 -21.99 -21.19 -12.28
CA TRP A 390 -22.79 -21.44 -13.49
C TRP A 390 -21.93 -21.81 -14.71
N SER A 391 -20.80 -21.14 -14.94
CA SER A 391 -19.92 -21.48 -16.07
C SER A 391 -19.32 -22.89 -15.97
N ASN A 392 -19.22 -23.43 -14.76
CA ASN A 392 -18.70 -24.77 -14.48
C ASN A 392 -19.79 -25.85 -14.34
N SER A 393 -21.09 -25.52 -14.33
CA SER A 393 -22.15 -26.53 -14.20
C SER A 393 -22.40 -27.33 -15.49
N GLY A 394 -22.00 -26.78 -16.63
CA GLY A 394 -22.30 -27.33 -17.96
C GLY A 394 -23.74 -27.10 -18.43
N GLU A 395 -24.57 -26.40 -17.65
CA GLU A 395 -25.95 -26.09 -18.02
C GLU A 395 -26.01 -24.92 -19.03
N PRO A 396 -26.89 -24.98 -20.05
CA PRO A 396 -27.00 -23.94 -21.07
C PRO A 396 -27.69 -22.67 -20.54
N VAL A 397 -26.91 -21.76 -19.93
CA VAL A 397 -27.36 -20.43 -19.49
C VAL A 397 -27.36 -19.45 -20.67
N SER A 398 -28.53 -18.95 -21.04
CA SER A 398 -28.79 -18.13 -22.25
C SER A 398 -27.87 -16.94 -22.48
N ASP A 399 -27.40 -16.31 -21.40
CA ASP A 399 -26.66 -15.04 -21.42
C ASP A 399 -25.22 -15.16 -20.86
N LEU A 400 -24.71 -16.38 -20.68
CA LEU A 400 -23.40 -16.60 -20.05
C LEU A 400 -22.24 -15.80 -20.70
N PRO A 401 -22.09 -15.72 -22.04
CA PRO A 401 -21.05 -14.90 -22.65
C PRO A 401 -21.16 -13.40 -22.33
N ALA A 402 -22.40 -12.88 -22.21
CA ALA A 402 -22.64 -11.50 -21.84
C ALA A 402 -22.32 -11.25 -20.35
N ARG A 403 -22.72 -12.18 -19.45
CA ARG A 403 -22.37 -12.15 -18.02
C ARG A 403 -20.86 -12.12 -17.78
N VAL A 404 -20.13 -13.03 -18.43
CA VAL A 404 -18.66 -13.11 -18.34
C VAL A 404 -18.01 -11.83 -18.90
N SER A 405 -18.50 -11.29 -20.03
CA SER A 405 -17.95 -10.06 -20.61
C SER A 405 -18.20 -8.81 -19.73
N GLU A 406 -19.37 -8.70 -19.10
CA GLU A 406 -19.69 -7.62 -18.16
C GLU A 406 -18.90 -7.73 -16.84
N ILE A 407 -18.74 -8.95 -16.29
CA ILE A 407 -17.87 -9.22 -15.14
C ILE A 407 -16.42 -8.84 -15.45
N HIS A 408 -15.92 -9.18 -16.64
CA HIS A 408 -14.58 -8.79 -17.08
C HIS A 408 -14.44 -7.26 -17.18
N ALA A 409 -15.48 -6.56 -17.65
CA ALA A 409 -15.50 -5.10 -17.70
C ALA A 409 -15.56 -4.45 -16.31
N MET A 410 -16.30 -5.03 -15.35
CA MET A 410 -16.33 -4.57 -13.96
C MET A 410 -14.96 -4.75 -13.29
N VAL A 411 -14.39 -5.96 -13.26
CA VAL A 411 -13.11 -6.22 -12.57
C VAL A 411 -11.95 -5.42 -13.18
N SER A 412 -11.96 -5.19 -14.49
CA SER A 412 -10.89 -4.47 -15.20
C SER A 412 -10.87 -2.95 -14.98
N ALA A 413 -11.93 -2.38 -14.40
CA ALA A 413 -11.91 -0.98 -13.92
C ALA A 413 -11.94 -0.88 -12.39
N ALA A 414 -12.56 -1.83 -11.69
CA ALA A 414 -12.55 -1.89 -10.23
C ALA A 414 -11.14 -2.14 -9.67
N LYS A 415 -10.35 -3.08 -10.22
CA LYS A 415 -8.97 -3.33 -9.73
C LYS A 415 -8.08 -2.10 -9.84
N PRO A 416 -8.02 -1.38 -10.98
CA PRO A 416 -7.28 -0.13 -11.08
C PRO A 416 -7.72 0.94 -10.07
N LEU A 417 -9.02 1.13 -9.88
CA LEU A 417 -9.55 2.12 -8.96
C LEU A 417 -9.29 1.77 -7.49
N VAL A 418 -9.51 0.52 -7.07
CA VAL A 418 -9.22 0.02 -5.71
C VAL A 418 -7.74 0.17 -5.39
N THR A 419 -6.86 -0.28 -6.28
CA THR A 419 -5.40 -0.30 -6.04
C THR A 419 -4.81 1.11 -5.98
N TRP A 420 -5.19 2.01 -6.90
CA TRP A 420 -4.77 3.42 -6.81
C TRP A 420 -5.34 4.11 -5.55
N THR A 421 -6.62 3.87 -5.21
CA THR A 421 -7.21 4.44 -3.99
C THR A 421 -6.49 3.94 -2.72
N CYS A 422 -6.06 2.67 -2.69
CA CYS A 422 -5.31 2.10 -1.55
C CYS A 422 -3.90 2.71 -1.40
N ARG A 423 -3.18 2.91 -2.50
CA ARG A 423 -1.90 3.65 -2.51
C ARG A 423 -2.09 5.05 -1.94
N ASP A 424 -3.14 5.75 -2.36
CA ASP A 424 -3.40 7.12 -1.95
C ASP A 424 -3.82 7.18 -0.46
N ILE A 425 -4.67 6.25 0.00
CA ILE A 425 -5.04 6.06 1.41
C ILE A 425 -3.81 5.82 2.30
N THR A 426 -2.95 4.88 1.92
CA THR A 426 -1.79 4.50 2.76
C THR A 426 -0.77 5.63 2.87
N GLN A 427 -0.56 6.39 1.80
CA GLN A 427 0.25 7.61 1.83
C GLN A 427 -0.41 8.73 2.66
N GLU A 428 -1.71 8.96 2.50
CA GLU A 428 -2.43 10.01 3.23
C GLU A 428 -2.46 9.75 4.74
N CYS A 429 -2.74 8.50 5.15
CA CYS A 429 -2.72 8.07 6.55
C CYS A 429 -1.34 8.26 7.19
N ARG A 430 -0.27 7.96 6.45
CA ARG A 430 1.12 8.20 6.86
C ARG A 430 1.40 9.68 7.12
N GLU A 431 0.81 10.58 6.34
CA GLU A 431 1.00 12.04 6.46
C GLU A 431 0.10 12.68 7.52
N ALA A 432 -1.12 12.19 7.70
CA ALA A 432 -1.98 12.56 8.83
C ALA A 432 -1.33 12.20 10.19
N CYS A 433 -0.59 11.09 10.24
CA CYS A 433 0.19 10.69 11.41
C CYS A 433 1.51 11.46 11.62
N GLY A 434 1.87 12.40 10.73
CA GLY A 434 3.07 13.23 10.85
C GLY A 434 4.36 12.44 10.98
N GLY A 435 5.30 12.94 11.79
CA GLY A 435 6.60 12.27 12.01
C GLY A 435 6.49 10.86 12.60
N HIS A 436 5.50 10.61 13.46
CA HIS A 436 5.26 9.27 14.01
C HIS A 436 4.74 8.29 12.95
N GLY A 437 4.02 8.77 11.93
CA GLY A 437 3.62 7.97 10.77
C GLY A 437 4.78 7.53 9.86
N TYR A 438 5.98 8.12 10.01
CA TYR A 438 7.19 7.70 9.28
C TYR A 438 8.01 6.63 10.03
N LEU A 439 7.69 6.33 11.29
CA LEU A 439 8.34 5.26 12.05
C LEU A 439 7.94 3.88 11.49
N LYS A 440 8.89 2.94 11.42
CA LYS A 440 8.63 1.51 11.12
C LYS A 440 7.51 0.95 12.01
N ALA A 441 7.55 1.27 13.31
CA ALA A 441 6.57 0.88 14.32
C ALA A 441 5.15 1.47 14.12
N SER A 442 4.94 2.35 13.13
CA SER A 442 3.59 2.80 12.75
C SER A 442 2.83 1.78 11.88
N GLY A 443 3.53 0.83 11.25
CA GLY A 443 2.98 -0.08 10.24
C GLY A 443 2.64 0.58 8.88
N LEU A 444 2.39 1.89 8.84
CA LEU A 444 1.90 2.61 7.66
C LEU A 444 2.88 2.56 6.47
N GLY A 445 4.18 2.65 6.74
CA GLY A 445 5.22 2.50 5.71
C GLY A 445 5.22 1.11 5.06
N ASP A 446 5.01 0.06 5.86
CA ASP A 446 4.94 -1.32 5.36
C ASP A 446 3.63 -1.61 4.63
N LEU A 447 2.50 -1.11 5.13
CA LEU A 447 1.19 -1.23 4.47
C LEU A 447 1.23 -0.61 3.06
N ARG A 448 1.84 0.59 2.93
CA ARG A 448 2.08 1.23 1.64
C ARG A 448 3.02 0.40 0.75
N ASN A 449 4.26 0.16 1.23
CA ASN A 449 5.32 -0.44 0.41
C ASN A 449 5.01 -1.88 -0.04
N ASN A 450 4.32 -2.69 0.78
CA ASN A 450 3.98 -4.06 0.42
C ASN A 450 2.80 -4.13 -0.56
N TYR A 451 1.90 -3.15 -0.56
CA TYR A 451 0.72 -3.16 -1.44
C TYR A 451 0.91 -2.39 -2.76
N ASP A 452 1.86 -1.45 -2.84
CA ASP A 452 2.08 -0.59 -4.02
C ASP A 452 2.24 -1.37 -5.34
N ALA A 453 2.92 -2.53 -5.33
CA ALA A 453 3.09 -3.41 -6.50
C ALA A 453 1.76 -3.85 -7.15
N SER A 454 0.64 -3.77 -6.43
CA SER A 454 -0.70 -4.08 -6.94
C SER A 454 -1.19 -3.15 -8.05
N VAL A 455 -0.63 -1.94 -8.19
CA VAL A 455 -0.95 -1.06 -9.33
C VAL A 455 -0.38 -1.56 -10.65
N THR A 456 0.56 -2.51 -10.61
CA THR A 456 1.32 -3.01 -11.77
C THR A 456 1.08 -4.50 -12.05
N PHE A 457 1.08 -5.38 -11.04
CA PHE A 457 0.86 -6.82 -11.28
C PHE A 457 -0.62 -7.17 -11.53
N GLU A 458 -0.87 -8.40 -12.00
CA GLU A 458 -2.18 -8.88 -12.49
C GLU A 458 -2.81 -8.03 -13.62
N GLY A 459 -1.97 -7.26 -14.32
CA GLY A 459 -2.33 -6.31 -15.35
C GLY A 459 -2.14 -4.88 -14.87
N ASP A 460 -1.25 -4.14 -15.55
CA ASP A 460 -1.02 -2.71 -15.31
C ASP A 460 -2.35 -1.94 -15.34
N ASN A 461 -2.50 -1.01 -14.40
CA ASN A 461 -3.74 -0.29 -14.22
C ASN A 461 -4.17 0.57 -15.41
N ASN A 462 -3.23 1.11 -16.22
CA ASN A 462 -3.57 1.93 -17.40
C ASN A 462 -3.81 1.10 -18.67
N VAL A 463 -3.25 -0.11 -18.76
CA VAL A 463 -3.60 -1.10 -19.80
C VAL A 463 -4.93 -1.77 -19.49
N LEU A 464 -5.19 -2.10 -18.21
CA LEU A 464 -6.34 -2.92 -17.82
C LEU A 464 -7.68 -2.18 -17.99
N VAL A 465 -7.77 -0.89 -17.64
CA VAL A 465 -8.98 -0.06 -17.86
C VAL A 465 -9.44 -0.05 -19.32
N GLN A 466 -8.54 -0.27 -20.28
CA GLN A 466 -8.87 -0.28 -21.70
C GLN A 466 -9.82 -1.43 -22.06
N GLN A 467 -9.85 -2.52 -21.30
CA GLN A 467 -10.80 -3.62 -21.52
C GLN A 467 -12.24 -3.14 -21.24
N THR A 468 -12.42 -2.35 -20.18
CA THR A 468 -13.71 -1.79 -19.77
C THR A 468 -14.21 -0.76 -20.77
N SER A 469 -13.39 0.20 -21.21
CA SER A 469 -13.82 1.19 -22.22
C SER A 469 -14.11 0.54 -23.57
N ASN A 470 -13.33 -0.47 -23.99
CA ASN A 470 -13.64 -1.27 -25.18
C ASN A 470 -14.97 -2.04 -25.04
N TRP A 471 -15.39 -2.44 -23.84
CA TRP A 471 -16.71 -3.03 -23.60
C TRP A 471 -17.82 -1.96 -23.66
N LEU A 472 -17.66 -0.85 -22.93
CA LEU A 472 -18.62 0.26 -22.91
C LEU A 472 -18.92 0.82 -24.31
N LEU A 473 -17.90 0.96 -25.15
CA LEU A 473 -18.05 1.41 -26.54
C LEU A 473 -18.85 0.43 -27.42
N ARG A 474 -18.84 -0.88 -27.13
CA ARG A 474 -19.70 -1.86 -27.83
C ARG A 474 -21.17 -1.70 -27.43
N GLN A 475 -21.45 -1.46 -26.15
CA GLN A 475 -22.81 -1.20 -25.67
C GLN A 475 -23.35 0.12 -26.23
N TRP A 476 -22.50 1.14 -26.30
CA TRP A 476 -22.84 2.44 -26.90
C TRP A 476 -23.17 2.37 -28.40
N ASN A 477 -22.45 1.55 -29.17
CA ASN A 477 -22.78 1.31 -30.57
C ASN A 477 -24.14 0.61 -30.71
N LYS A 478 -24.39 -0.48 -29.96
CA LYS A 478 -25.69 -1.16 -29.94
C LYS A 478 -26.86 -0.22 -29.63
N VAL A 479 -26.72 0.67 -28.65
CA VAL A 479 -27.74 1.69 -28.34
C VAL A 479 -27.98 2.64 -29.54
N ARG A 480 -26.92 3.08 -30.22
CA ARG A 480 -27.01 3.94 -31.42
C ARG A 480 -27.56 3.22 -32.65
N GLU A 481 -27.40 1.89 -32.71
CA GLU A 481 -27.91 1.00 -33.75
C GLU A 481 -29.34 0.51 -33.47
N GLY A 482 -29.88 0.77 -32.27
CA GLY A 482 -31.23 0.39 -31.84
C GLY A 482 -31.35 -0.98 -31.17
N GLU A 483 -30.24 -1.68 -30.94
CA GLU A 483 -30.17 -3.04 -30.41
C GLU A 483 -30.21 -3.13 -28.86
N GLY A 484 -30.32 -2.00 -28.14
CA GLY A 484 -30.29 -1.96 -26.68
C GLY A 484 -28.88 -2.16 -26.08
N VAL A 485 -28.77 -2.86 -24.95
CA VAL A 485 -27.49 -3.17 -24.28
C VAL A 485 -27.41 -4.64 -23.86
N ALA A 486 -26.21 -5.21 -23.89
CA ALA A 486 -25.91 -6.53 -23.33
C ALA A 486 -25.32 -6.37 -21.92
N SER A 487 -26.19 -6.15 -20.92
CA SER A 487 -25.84 -5.86 -19.51
C SER A 487 -26.65 -6.73 -18.53
N PRO A 488 -26.41 -8.06 -18.43
CA PRO A 488 -27.22 -8.95 -17.57
C PRO A 488 -27.08 -8.75 -16.05
N TYR A 489 -26.24 -7.80 -15.60
CA TYR A 489 -26.16 -7.28 -14.23
C TYR A 489 -26.61 -5.80 -14.12
N ASN A 490 -27.18 -5.25 -15.20
CA ASN A 490 -27.84 -3.95 -15.28
C ASN A 490 -26.92 -2.75 -14.98
N THR A 491 -25.61 -2.89 -15.24
CA THR A 491 -24.62 -1.85 -14.95
C THR A 491 -24.67 -0.67 -15.93
N VAL A 492 -25.28 -0.85 -17.12
CA VAL A 492 -25.38 0.20 -18.16
C VAL A 492 -26.77 0.36 -18.79
N ASP A 493 -27.83 -0.20 -18.23
CA ASP A 493 -29.22 -0.08 -18.74
C ASP A 493 -29.66 1.36 -19.01
N PHE A 494 -29.17 2.31 -18.21
CA PHE A 494 -29.45 3.72 -18.35
C PHE A 494 -28.97 4.30 -19.70
N LEU A 495 -28.03 3.66 -20.40
CA LEU A 495 -27.58 4.09 -21.73
C LEU A 495 -28.72 4.06 -22.77
N ILE A 496 -29.73 3.21 -22.60
CA ILE A 496 -30.94 3.22 -23.46
C ILE A 496 -31.61 4.60 -23.45
N ASN A 497 -31.52 5.31 -22.32
CA ASN A 497 -32.07 6.66 -22.13
C ASN A 497 -31.01 7.77 -22.27
N ALA A 498 -29.82 7.49 -22.84
CA ALA A 498 -28.70 8.43 -22.88
C ALA A 498 -29.05 9.79 -23.49
N THR A 499 -29.89 9.81 -24.54
CA THR A 499 -30.35 11.02 -25.22
C THR A 499 -31.10 11.97 -24.27
N ASP A 500 -31.90 11.46 -23.34
CA ASP A 500 -32.65 12.27 -22.37
C ASP A 500 -31.84 12.55 -21.10
N ILE A 501 -30.94 11.64 -20.73
CA ILE A 501 -29.95 11.87 -19.68
C ILE A 501 -29.08 13.08 -20.06
N LEU A 502 -28.51 13.13 -21.27
CA LEU A 502 -27.60 14.20 -21.70
C LEU A 502 -28.26 15.59 -21.76
N LYS A 503 -29.58 15.67 -21.94
CA LYS A 503 -30.36 16.92 -21.88
C LYS A 503 -30.40 17.52 -20.46
N LYS A 504 -30.25 16.70 -19.41
CA LYS A 504 -30.29 17.17 -18.01
C LYS A 504 -29.19 18.19 -17.73
N LYS A 505 -29.51 19.14 -16.84
CA LYS A 505 -28.64 20.21 -16.34
C LYS A 505 -28.80 20.32 -14.82
N PHE A 506 -27.76 20.76 -14.13
CA PHE A 506 -27.84 21.04 -12.70
C PHE A 506 -28.62 22.33 -12.45
N THR A 507 -29.69 22.23 -11.66
CA THR A 507 -30.59 23.34 -11.33
C THR A 507 -30.66 23.65 -9.83
N GLY A 508 -29.94 22.87 -8.99
CA GLY A 508 -29.97 22.97 -7.54
C GLY A 508 -29.58 24.33 -6.96
N ARG A 509 -30.07 24.59 -5.76
CA ARG A 509 -29.94 25.85 -5.01
C ARG A 509 -29.68 25.64 -3.52
N HIS A 510 -29.95 24.46 -2.99
CA HIS A 510 -29.85 24.13 -1.57
C HIS A 510 -28.96 22.90 -1.35
N LEU A 511 -28.40 22.77 -0.15
CA LEU A 511 -27.46 21.70 0.18
C LEU A 511 -28.09 20.31 0.04
N GLN A 512 -29.38 20.21 0.38
CA GLN A 512 -30.20 19.01 0.24
C GLN A 512 -30.32 18.52 -1.22
N ASP A 513 -30.18 19.43 -2.20
CA ASP A 513 -30.24 19.07 -3.63
C ASP A 513 -29.03 18.24 -4.07
N VAL A 514 -27.91 18.30 -3.34
CA VAL A 514 -26.70 17.49 -3.61
C VAL A 514 -26.47 16.38 -2.58
N THR A 515 -26.85 16.56 -1.30
CA THR A 515 -26.65 15.55 -0.25
C THR A 515 -27.68 14.40 -0.31
N ASN A 516 -27.95 13.85 -1.49
CA ASN A 516 -28.91 12.77 -1.71
C ASN A 516 -28.46 11.78 -2.80
N HIS A 517 -28.98 10.55 -2.75
CA HIS A 517 -28.67 9.48 -3.70
C HIS A 517 -29.05 9.82 -5.15
N SER A 518 -30.21 10.44 -5.36
CA SER A 518 -30.72 10.75 -6.70
C SER A 518 -29.78 11.70 -7.46
N PHE A 519 -29.21 12.70 -6.78
CA PHE A 519 -28.21 13.60 -7.36
C PHE A 519 -26.94 12.85 -7.76
N ILE A 520 -26.37 12.04 -6.86
CA ILE A 520 -25.13 11.28 -7.10
C ILE A 520 -25.33 10.34 -8.31
N LEU A 521 -26.40 9.53 -8.30
CA LEU A 521 -26.70 8.57 -9.37
C LEU A 521 -26.95 9.27 -10.73
N ASN A 522 -27.76 10.34 -10.77
CA ASN A 522 -28.01 11.07 -12.01
C ASN A 522 -26.73 11.73 -12.56
N SER A 523 -25.86 12.23 -11.67
CA SER A 523 -24.58 12.85 -12.07
C SER A 523 -23.63 11.81 -12.69
N TYR A 524 -23.52 10.62 -12.10
CA TYR A 524 -22.74 9.52 -12.68
C TYR A 524 -23.30 9.02 -14.01
N GLN A 525 -24.61 8.78 -14.11
CA GLN A 525 -25.24 8.38 -15.37
C GLN A 525 -25.04 9.42 -16.48
N TRP A 526 -25.16 10.72 -16.14
CA TRP A 526 -24.86 11.81 -17.08
C TRP A 526 -23.39 11.80 -17.53
N LEU A 527 -22.45 11.68 -16.60
CA LEU A 527 -21.03 11.73 -16.90
C LEU A 527 -20.56 10.54 -17.73
N ILE A 528 -21.09 9.33 -17.48
CA ILE A 528 -20.81 8.14 -18.29
C ILE A 528 -21.35 8.30 -19.72
N CYS A 529 -22.60 8.76 -19.88
CA CYS A 529 -23.18 9.05 -21.20
C CYS A 529 -22.37 10.10 -21.97
N TRP A 530 -21.91 11.16 -21.29
CA TRP A 530 -21.15 12.23 -21.93
C TRP A 530 -19.73 11.78 -22.32
N LEU A 531 -19.02 11.08 -21.42
CA LEU A 531 -17.70 10.51 -21.73
C LEU A 531 -17.77 9.44 -22.83
N LEU A 532 -18.85 8.67 -22.93
CA LEU A 532 -19.09 7.76 -24.05
C LEU A 532 -19.29 8.51 -25.37
N GLN A 533 -20.15 9.52 -25.39
CA GLN A 533 -20.39 10.35 -26.57
C GLN A 533 -19.11 11.04 -27.05
N GLU A 534 -18.33 11.63 -26.15
CA GLU A 534 -17.05 12.31 -26.47
C GLU A 534 -15.95 11.33 -26.91
N THR A 535 -15.83 10.16 -26.25
CA THR A 535 -14.87 9.13 -26.67
C THR A 535 -15.21 8.58 -28.06
N HIS A 536 -16.49 8.29 -28.31
CA HIS A 536 -16.96 7.85 -29.63
C HIS A 536 -16.76 8.93 -30.71
N ARG A 537 -17.05 10.21 -30.39
CA ARG A 537 -16.80 11.34 -31.30
C ARG A 537 -15.33 11.42 -31.72
N ARG A 538 -14.39 11.21 -30.79
CA ARG A 538 -12.94 11.18 -31.09
C ARG A 538 -12.58 10.06 -32.05
N LEU A 539 -13.06 8.84 -31.82
CA LEU A 539 -12.84 7.71 -32.73
C LEU A 539 -13.34 8.02 -34.14
N CYS A 540 -14.56 8.56 -34.29
CA CYS A 540 -15.09 8.92 -35.62
C CYS A 540 -14.45 10.16 -36.26
N VAL A 541 -13.64 10.94 -35.52
CA VAL A 541 -12.77 11.98 -36.11
C VAL A 541 -11.48 11.34 -36.63
N SER A 542 -10.83 10.48 -35.84
CA SER A 542 -9.67 9.68 -36.27
C SER A 542 -9.98 8.84 -37.52
N GLU A 543 -11.11 8.14 -37.55
CA GLU A 543 -11.56 7.35 -38.71
C GLU A 543 -11.76 8.22 -39.97
N LYS A 544 -12.24 9.47 -39.81
CA LYS A 544 -12.37 10.43 -40.93
C LYS A 544 -11.04 11.00 -41.42
N HIS A 545 -10.00 10.99 -40.59
CA HIS A 545 -8.63 11.33 -40.99
C HIS A 545 -7.86 10.15 -41.58
N GLY A 546 -8.48 8.96 -41.66
CA GLY A 546 -7.83 7.74 -42.15
C GLY A 546 -6.89 7.07 -41.13
N GLU A 547 -6.95 7.44 -39.85
CA GLU A 547 -6.24 6.73 -38.80
C GLU A 547 -6.75 5.28 -38.69
N ASP A 548 -5.84 4.32 -38.53
CA ASP A 548 -6.20 2.92 -38.35
C ASP A 548 -6.82 2.66 -36.95
N LYS A 549 -7.46 1.49 -36.78
CA LYS A 549 -8.20 1.15 -35.56
C LYS A 549 -7.35 1.03 -34.30
N PHE A 550 -6.03 0.82 -34.40
CA PHE A 550 -5.12 0.89 -33.26
C PHE A 550 -4.77 2.35 -32.94
N THR A 551 -4.34 3.13 -33.93
CA THR A 551 -3.98 4.56 -33.75
C THR A 551 -5.15 5.38 -33.21
N ALA A 552 -6.34 5.25 -33.81
CA ALA A 552 -7.56 5.92 -33.35
C ALA A 552 -7.90 5.58 -31.88
N ARG A 553 -7.78 4.30 -31.50
CA ARG A 553 -8.03 3.84 -30.12
C ARG A 553 -6.98 4.36 -29.14
N ASN A 554 -5.71 4.40 -29.53
CA ASN A 554 -4.63 4.97 -28.72
C ASN A 554 -4.88 6.46 -28.44
N ASN A 555 -5.18 7.23 -29.49
CA ASN A 555 -5.43 8.67 -29.44
C ASN A 555 -6.69 9.02 -28.60
N ALA A 556 -7.67 8.11 -28.53
CA ALA A 556 -8.87 8.26 -27.70
C ALA A 556 -8.69 7.91 -26.20
N GLN A 557 -7.53 7.42 -25.74
CA GLN A 557 -7.37 6.95 -24.35
C GLN A 557 -7.41 8.07 -23.31
N VAL A 558 -6.47 9.01 -23.38
CA VAL A 558 -6.09 9.86 -22.22
C VAL A 558 -7.25 10.69 -21.67
N PHE A 559 -7.97 11.38 -22.57
CA PHE A 559 -9.08 12.30 -22.23
C PHE A 559 -10.43 11.77 -22.74
N GLY A 560 -10.64 10.46 -22.70
CA GLY A 560 -11.87 9.80 -23.13
C GLY A 560 -12.03 8.43 -22.50
N ALA A 561 -11.45 7.41 -23.13
CA ALA A 561 -11.64 6.01 -22.72
C ALA A 561 -11.10 5.70 -21.31
N ARG A 562 -9.99 6.31 -20.86
CA ARG A 562 -9.47 6.13 -19.50
C ARG A 562 -10.39 6.71 -18.41
N PRO A 563 -10.77 8.00 -18.41
CA PRO A 563 -11.69 8.54 -17.41
C PRO A 563 -13.06 7.86 -17.44
N LEU A 564 -13.58 7.52 -18.63
CA LEU A 564 -14.83 6.76 -18.79
C LEU A 564 -14.84 5.47 -17.94
N SER A 565 -13.77 4.68 -18.01
CA SER A 565 -13.67 3.42 -17.25
C SER A 565 -13.65 3.63 -15.75
N LEU A 566 -13.00 4.69 -15.26
CA LEU A 566 -12.93 4.99 -13.83
C LEU A 566 -14.25 5.51 -13.28
N VAL A 567 -14.92 6.41 -14.00
CA VAL A 567 -16.28 6.89 -13.64
C VAL A 567 -17.28 5.72 -13.63
N TYR A 568 -17.16 4.77 -14.56
CA TYR A 568 -17.96 3.54 -14.55
C TYR A 568 -17.67 2.66 -13.31
N ALA A 569 -16.41 2.49 -12.90
CA ALA A 569 -16.09 1.75 -11.67
C ALA A 569 -16.62 2.45 -10.41
N GLU A 570 -16.46 3.76 -10.28
CA GLU A 570 -17.02 4.56 -9.18
C GLU A 570 -18.54 4.43 -9.10
N ASN A 571 -19.26 4.55 -10.23
CA ASN A 571 -20.71 4.35 -10.29
C ASN A 571 -21.13 2.93 -9.84
N ASN A 572 -20.37 1.90 -10.22
CA ASN A 572 -20.61 0.55 -9.76
C ASN A 572 -20.41 0.44 -8.24
N ILE A 573 -19.27 0.87 -7.69
CA ILE A 573 -19.00 0.86 -6.24
C ILE A 573 -20.13 1.56 -5.47
N LEU A 574 -20.53 2.76 -5.91
CA LEU A 574 -21.64 3.52 -5.33
C LEU A 574 -22.97 2.75 -5.44
N THR A 575 -23.23 2.05 -6.53
CA THR A 575 -24.45 1.23 -6.70
C THR A 575 -24.48 0.04 -5.73
N TYR A 576 -23.38 -0.69 -5.56
CA TYR A 576 -23.29 -1.77 -4.56
C TYR A 576 -23.41 -1.22 -3.13
N PHE A 577 -22.73 -0.11 -2.82
CA PHE A 577 -22.78 0.48 -1.48
C PHE A 577 -24.17 1.04 -1.15
N TRP A 578 -24.87 1.66 -2.12
CA TRP A 578 -26.24 2.11 -1.93
C TRP A 578 -27.22 0.95 -1.69
N ARG A 579 -27.11 -0.16 -2.44
CA ARG A 579 -27.91 -1.38 -2.18
C ARG A 579 -27.78 -1.82 -0.72
N ARG A 580 -26.56 -1.76 -0.14
CA ARG A 580 -26.33 -2.04 1.30
C ARG A 580 -26.94 -0.97 2.22
N CYS A 581 -26.85 0.32 1.87
CA CYS A 581 -27.44 1.44 2.64
C CYS A 581 -28.97 1.42 2.77
N ILE A 582 -29.67 0.60 1.97
CA ILE A 582 -31.14 0.42 2.01
C ILE A 582 -31.55 -1.01 2.37
N SER A 583 -30.60 -1.87 2.73
CA SER A 583 -30.85 -3.30 2.95
C SER A 583 -31.64 -3.54 4.24
N GLN A 584 -32.71 -4.33 4.13
CA GLN A 584 -33.74 -4.48 5.18
C GLN A 584 -33.32 -5.42 6.33
N ASP A 585 -32.19 -6.11 6.19
CA ASP A 585 -31.52 -6.91 7.23
C ASP A 585 -30.69 -6.06 8.21
N LEU A 586 -30.52 -4.77 7.94
CA LEU A 586 -29.75 -3.84 8.77
C LEU A 586 -30.67 -2.93 9.59
N ASP A 587 -30.32 -2.69 10.86
CA ASP A 587 -31.05 -1.74 11.70
C ASP A 587 -30.86 -0.28 11.23
N SER A 588 -31.75 0.60 11.70
CA SER A 588 -31.80 2.00 11.26
C SER A 588 -30.56 2.81 11.66
N THR A 589 -29.85 2.46 12.74
CA THR A 589 -28.63 3.16 13.15
C THR A 589 -27.48 2.85 12.18
N ILE A 590 -27.32 1.58 11.82
CA ILE A 590 -26.37 1.09 10.82
C ILE A 590 -26.69 1.67 9.44
N GLN A 591 -27.96 1.64 9.01
CA GLN A 591 -28.38 2.27 7.75
C GLN A 591 -28.04 3.77 7.71
N ASN A 592 -28.18 4.50 8.82
CA ASN A 592 -27.92 5.94 8.85
C ASN A 592 -26.43 6.29 8.74
N VAL A 593 -25.53 5.61 9.45
CA VAL A 593 -24.07 5.84 9.27
C VAL A 593 -23.61 5.43 7.87
N LEU A 594 -24.11 4.31 7.33
CA LEU A 594 -23.82 3.90 5.95
C LEU A 594 -24.27 4.95 4.92
N ARG A 595 -25.44 5.57 5.11
CA ARG A 595 -25.92 6.67 4.24
C ARG A 595 -25.03 7.90 4.31
N LYS A 596 -24.58 8.34 5.49
CA LYS A 596 -23.62 9.45 5.63
C LYS A 596 -22.32 9.16 4.87
N LEU A 597 -21.75 7.97 5.05
CA LEU A 597 -20.55 7.52 4.35
C LEU A 597 -20.78 7.48 2.82
N TYR A 598 -21.94 6.99 2.37
CA TYR A 598 -22.31 6.97 0.96
C TYR A 598 -22.39 8.37 0.34
N ILE A 599 -23.04 9.33 1.00
CA ILE A 599 -23.10 10.72 0.53
C ILE A 599 -21.71 11.36 0.51
N LEU A 600 -20.89 11.18 1.56
CA LEU A 600 -19.53 11.74 1.59
C LEU A 600 -18.66 11.19 0.44
N TYR A 601 -18.66 9.88 0.22
CA TYR A 601 -17.89 9.27 -0.87
C TYR A 601 -18.39 9.71 -2.25
N GLY A 602 -19.72 9.72 -2.46
CA GLY A 602 -20.33 10.14 -3.72
C GLY A 602 -20.04 11.61 -4.06
N LEU A 603 -20.17 12.53 -3.10
CA LEU A 603 -19.83 13.94 -3.29
C LEU A 603 -18.33 14.14 -3.53
N TRP A 604 -17.46 13.46 -2.79
CA TRP A 604 -16.01 13.57 -2.96
C TRP A 604 -15.51 13.07 -4.32
N CYS A 605 -16.16 12.06 -4.91
CA CYS A 605 -15.83 11.65 -6.28
C CYS A 605 -16.47 12.56 -7.34
N VAL A 606 -17.67 13.11 -7.13
CA VAL A 606 -18.24 14.17 -7.99
C VAL A 606 -17.35 15.42 -8.02
N GLU A 607 -16.74 15.80 -6.89
CA GLU A 607 -15.82 16.95 -6.77
C GLU A 607 -14.62 16.82 -7.74
N LYS A 608 -13.98 15.64 -7.77
CA LYS A 608 -12.86 15.33 -8.67
C LYS A 608 -13.20 15.48 -10.16
N HIS A 609 -14.47 15.26 -10.52
CA HIS A 609 -14.93 15.30 -11.91
C HIS A 609 -15.61 16.63 -12.30
N LEU A 610 -15.64 17.64 -11.42
CA LEU A 610 -16.29 18.94 -11.67
C LEU A 610 -15.91 19.55 -13.03
N ALA A 611 -14.64 19.51 -13.41
CA ALA A 611 -14.17 20.02 -14.70
C ALA A 611 -14.88 19.39 -15.91
N LEU A 612 -15.21 18.10 -15.84
CA LEU A 612 -15.93 17.37 -16.91
C LEU A 612 -17.41 17.74 -16.94
N PHE A 613 -18.03 17.93 -15.76
CA PHE A 613 -19.40 18.44 -15.65
C PHE A 613 -19.55 19.85 -16.22
N TYR A 614 -18.54 20.72 -16.07
CA TYR A 614 -18.51 22.02 -16.75
C TYR A 614 -18.20 21.89 -18.25
N GLN A 615 -17.26 21.03 -18.66
CA GLN A 615 -16.88 20.87 -20.06
C GLN A 615 -18.02 20.36 -20.96
N GLY A 616 -18.82 19.40 -20.49
CA GLY A 616 -20.04 18.98 -21.19
C GLY A 616 -21.28 19.82 -20.84
N GLY A 617 -21.11 20.89 -20.05
CA GLY A 617 -22.16 21.84 -19.70
C GLY A 617 -23.32 21.22 -18.93
N PHE A 618 -23.09 20.27 -18.02
CA PHE A 618 -24.07 19.86 -17.01
C PHE A 618 -24.36 21.01 -16.03
N ALA A 619 -23.30 21.72 -15.62
CA ALA A 619 -23.37 22.97 -14.88
C ALA A 619 -22.77 24.13 -15.67
N SER A 620 -23.22 25.35 -15.36
CA SER A 620 -22.86 26.59 -16.05
C SER A 620 -22.29 27.68 -15.13
N ASP A 621 -22.42 27.51 -13.82
CA ASP A 621 -22.00 28.47 -12.79
C ASP A 621 -21.48 27.73 -11.53
N SER A 622 -20.94 28.46 -10.56
CA SER A 622 -20.22 27.88 -9.42
C SER A 622 -21.08 27.01 -8.50
N ARG A 623 -22.42 27.13 -8.51
CA ARG A 623 -23.32 26.49 -7.52
C ARG A 623 -23.13 24.98 -7.40
N LEU A 624 -22.81 24.28 -8.48
CA LEU A 624 -22.52 22.85 -8.41
C LEU A 624 -21.26 22.59 -7.56
N ALA A 625 -20.15 23.27 -7.86
CA ALA A 625 -18.92 23.14 -7.11
C ALA A 625 -19.06 23.61 -5.66
N ASP A 626 -19.75 24.71 -5.42
CA ASP A 626 -19.94 25.30 -4.09
C ASP A 626 -20.77 24.38 -3.19
N LEU A 627 -21.93 23.90 -3.67
CA LEU A 627 -22.80 22.99 -2.91
C LEU A 627 -22.15 21.62 -2.68
N VAL A 628 -21.42 21.07 -3.66
CA VAL A 628 -20.71 19.79 -3.49
C VAL A 628 -19.61 19.91 -2.42
N LYS A 629 -18.84 21.01 -2.41
CA LYS A 629 -17.79 21.26 -1.41
C LYS A 629 -18.36 21.46 -0.02
N GLU A 630 -19.39 22.29 0.12
CA GLU A 630 -20.09 22.46 1.39
C GLU A 630 -20.68 21.13 1.89
N GLY A 631 -21.23 20.31 1.00
CA GLY A 631 -21.78 18.99 1.34
C GLY A 631 -20.72 18.02 1.87
N ILE A 632 -19.51 18.05 1.32
CA ILE A 632 -18.37 17.28 1.84
C ILE A 632 -18.01 17.74 3.25
N LEU A 633 -17.91 19.06 3.49
CA LEU A 633 -17.57 19.61 4.81
C LEU A 633 -18.67 19.31 5.84
N GLN A 634 -19.94 19.44 5.47
CA GLN A 634 -21.08 19.11 6.32
C GLN A 634 -21.11 17.61 6.69
N MET A 635 -20.88 16.71 5.73
CA MET A 635 -20.82 15.27 6.00
C MET A 635 -19.61 14.91 6.87
N CYS A 636 -18.46 15.57 6.68
CA CYS A 636 -17.29 15.37 7.55
C CYS A 636 -17.61 15.73 9.01
N LEU A 637 -18.26 16.87 9.24
CA LEU A 637 -18.70 17.31 10.57
C LEU A 637 -19.70 16.31 11.20
N GLN A 638 -20.66 15.80 10.42
CA GLN A 638 -21.65 14.82 10.87
C GLN A 638 -21.09 13.41 11.14
N LEU A 639 -19.93 13.07 10.55
CA LEU A 639 -19.23 11.80 10.76
C LEU A 639 -18.18 11.86 11.86
N LYS A 640 -17.72 13.04 12.29
CA LYS A 640 -16.76 13.21 13.40
C LYS A 640 -17.09 12.40 14.67
N PRO A 641 -18.32 12.43 15.25
CA PRO A 641 -18.65 11.65 16.44
C PRO A 641 -18.71 10.13 16.18
N GLU A 642 -18.80 9.70 14.92
CA GLU A 642 -18.94 8.31 14.50
C GLU A 642 -17.61 7.71 14.02
N ALA A 643 -16.64 8.54 13.64
CA ALA A 643 -15.42 8.15 12.94
C ALA A 643 -14.57 7.10 13.67
N VAL A 644 -14.43 7.20 15.00
CA VAL A 644 -13.67 6.19 15.78
C VAL A 644 -14.39 4.84 15.81
N ALA A 645 -15.72 4.81 15.91
CA ALA A 645 -16.49 3.57 15.85
C ALA A 645 -16.50 2.96 14.43
N VAL A 646 -16.51 3.78 13.37
CA VAL A 646 -16.30 3.31 11.99
C VAL A 646 -14.90 2.71 11.85
N ALA A 647 -13.85 3.41 12.29
CA ALA A 647 -12.48 2.91 12.29
C ALA A 647 -12.32 1.59 13.08
N ASP A 648 -12.92 1.49 14.26
CA ASP A 648 -12.91 0.26 15.06
C ASP A 648 -13.68 -0.91 14.39
N SER A 649 -14.78 -0.63 13.67
CA SER A 649 -15.49 -1.65 12.89
C SER A 649 -14.64 -2.18 11.71
N LEU A 650 -13.81 -1.33 11.09
CA LEU A 650 -12.89 -1.71 10.02
C LEU A 650 -11.65 -2.44 10.54
N ALA A 651 -11.18 -2.13 11.74
CA ALA A 651 -9.90 -2.62 12.29
C ALA A 651 -9.84 -4.17 12.44
N PRO A 652 -8.72 -4.82 12.08
CA PRO A 652 -8.37 -6.13 12.60
C PRO A 652 -7.86 -6.02 14.06
N PRO A 653 -7.65 -7.14 14.78
CA PRO A 653 -7.04 -7.12 16.13
C PRO A 653 -5.63 -6.51 16.12
N ASP A 654 -5.17 -5.96 17.24
CA ASP A 654 -3.90 -5.20 17.27
C ASP A 654 -2.65 -6.05 16.92
N PHE A 655 -2.66 -7.37 17.21
CA PHE A 655 -1.63 -8.33 16.76
C PHE A 655 -1.49 -8.40 15.23
N VAL A 656 -2.60 -8.17 14.52
CA VAL A 656 -2.67 -8.14 13.05
C VAL A 656 -2.38 -6.73 12.53
N LEU A 657 -2.89 -5.70 13.22
CA LEU A 657 -2.72 -4.29 12.86
C LEU A 657 -1.26 -3.81 12.94
N LYS A 658 -0.44 -4.42 13.81
CA LYS A 658 1.02 -4.24 13.91
C LYS A 658 1.47 -2.77 13.94
N SER A 659 0.71 -1.94 14.66
CA SER A 659 0.96 -0.50 14.77
C SER A 659 0.96 -0.03 16.22
N VAL A 660 2.06 0.55 16.66
CA VAL A 660 2.22 1.15 17.99
C VAL A 660 1.33 2.38 18.17
N ILE A 661 1.12 3.15 17.10
CA ILE A 661 0.34 4.39 17.13
C ILE A 661 -1.16 4.18 16.86
N GLY A 662 -1.54 2.99 16.36
CA GLY A 662 -2.92 2.64 16.01
C GLY A 662 -3.60 1.65 16.97
N LYS A 663 -3.00 1.33 18.12
CA LYS A 663 -3.57 0.35 19.07
C LYS A 663 -4.98 0.73 19.55
N SER A 664 -5.78 -0.30 19.82
CA SER A 664 -7.17 -0.20 20.26
C SER A 664 -7.35 0.41 21.65
N ASP A 665 -6.29 0.44 22.48
CA ASP A 665 -6.28 1.07 23.80
C ASP A 665 -6.26 2.61 23.76
N GLY A 666 -5.82 3.21 22.65
CA GLY A 666 -5.64 4.66 22.53
C GLY A 666 -4.49 5.25 23.36
N LYS A 667 -3.66 4.43 24.01
CA LYS A 667 -2.57 4.87 24.91
C LYS A 667 -1.33 5.27 24.13
N LEU A 668 -1.49 6.22 23.19
CA LEU A 668 -0.49 6.57 22.18
C LEU A 668 0.90 6.84 22.77
N TYR A 669 0.99 7.63 23.85
CA TYR A 669 2.27 8.03 24.42
C TYR A 669 2.94 6.91 25.23
N ASP A 670 2.19 6.15 26.02
CA ASP A 670 2.70 4.97 26.74
C ASP A 670 3.27 3.92 25.75
N ASN A 671 2.56 3.72 24.63
CA ASN A 671 2.95 2.80 23.57
C ASN A 671 4.21 3.30 22.81
N LEU A 672 4.27 4.60 22.46
CA LEU A 672 5.46 5.21 21.84
C LEU A 672 6.67 5.19 22.79
N GLN A 673 6.49 5.51 24.06
CA GLN A 673 7.54 5.45 25.07
C GLN A 673 8.07 4.01 25.21
N THR A 674 7.18 3.02 25.28
CA THR A 674 7.57 1.60 25.32
C THR A 674 8.44 1.24 24.12
N GLN A 675 8.05 1.64 22.90
CA GLN A 675 8.83 1.39 21.69
C GLN A 675 10.19 2.09 21.67
N PHE A 676 10.27 3.34 22.13
CA PHE A 676 11.51 4.13 22.11
C PHE A 676 12.55 3.64 23.12
N PHE A 677 12.13 3.21 24.31
CA PHE A 677 13.05 2.76 25.35
C PHE A 677 13.47 1.29 25.24
N HIS A 678 12.65 0.42 24.62
CA HIS A 678 12.94 -1.01 24.49
C HIS A 678 13.34 -1.46 23.07
N GLY A 679 13.15 -0.62 22.05
CA GLY A 679 13.50 -0.95 20.67
C GLY A 679 14.97 -1.34 20.49
N ALA A 680 15.21 -2.38 19.70
CA ALA A 680 16.53 -2.99 19.53
C ALA A 680 17.60 -1.95 19.12
N GLY A 681 18.64 -1.79 19.94
CA GLY A 681 19.74 -0.84 19.71
C GLY A 681 19.42 0.63 20.01
N ALA A 682 18.17 1.02 20.28
CA ALA A 682 17.77 2.43 20.40
C ALA A 682 18.51 3.21 21.51
N MET A 683 18.77 2.55 22.64
CA MET A 683 19.51 3.11 23.78
C MET A 683 21.00 2.70 23.80
N GLN A 684 21.54 2.19 22.68
CA GLN A 684 22.91 1.68 22.58
C GLN A 684 23.78 2.58 21.71
N ARG A 685 25.09 2.64 22.00
CA ARG A 685 26.06 3.30 21.11
C ARG A 685 26.22 2.48 19.83
N PRO A 686 26.22 3.09 18.62
CA PRO A 686 26.41 2.36 17.36
C PRO A 686 27.70 1.54 17.37
N THR A 687 27.67 0.34 16.76
CA THR A 687 28.84 -0.56 16.71
C THR A 687 30.03 0.07 15.98
N TRP A 688 29.75 0.78 14.89
CA TRP A 688 30.69 1.52 14.04
C TRP A 688 31.13 2.89 14.59
N TRP A 689 30.80 3.25 15.85
CA TRP A 689 31.12 4.56 16.43
C TRP A 689 32.61 4.95 16.31
N ASN A 690 33.53 3.98 16.42
CA ASN A 690 34.98 4.19 16.28
C ASN A 690 35.38 4.77 14.92
N GLU A 691 34.59 4.55 13.87
CA GLU A 691 34.89 4.98 12.50
C GLU A 691 34.57 6.46 12.27
N ILE A 692 33.63 7.02 13.05
CA ILE A 692 33.17 8.41 12.92
C ILE A 692 33.69 9.36 14.01
N VAL A 693 34.22 8.85 15.13
CA VAL A 693 34.79 9.72 16.18
C VAL A 693 36.03 10.44 15.62
N PRO A 694 36.06 11.79 15.62
CA PRO A 694 37.23 12.52 15.17
C PRO A 694 38.45 12.16 16.02
N LYS A 695 39.58 11.86 15.36
CA LYS A 695 40.87 11.70 16.05
C LYS A 695 41.16 12.96 16.86
N PRO A 696 41.61 12.87 18.13
CA PRO A 696 41.81 14.05 18.97
C PRO A 696 42.70 15.11 18.31
N LEU A 697 42.19 16.34 18.23
CA LEU A 697 42.98 17.49 17.78
C LEU A 697 44.09 17.74 18.82
N ALA A 698 45.33 17.40 18.47
CA ALA A 698 46.51 17.39 19.35
C ALA A 698 46.95 18.76 19.91
N LYS A 699 46.10 19.80 19.81
CA LYS A 699 46.31 21.15 20.35
C LYS A 699 45.05 21.74 21.02
N LEU A 700 43.99 20.96 21.22
CA LEU A 700 42.78 21.38 21.97
C LEU A 700 42.56 20.49 23.20
N SER A 701 43.59 20.39 24.04
CA SER A 701 43.51 19.85 25.40
C SER A 701 42.78 20.82 26.34
N ILE A 702 41.51 21.13 26.05
CA ILE A 702 40.61 21.75 27.02
C ILE A 702 40.29 20.67 28.05
N CYS A 703 41.03 20.66 29.16
CA CYS A 703 40.74 19.80 30.29
C CYS A 703 39.38 20.17 30.88
N TRP A 704 38.33 19.45 30.48
CA TRP A 704 37.05 19.38 31.19
C TRP A 704 37.24 18.63 32.52
N ASN A 705 38.03 19.22 33.42
CA ASN A 705 38.17 18.81 34.81
C ASN A 705 36.93 19.23 35.61
N ASN A 706 35.76 18.78 35.17
CA ASN A 706 34.57 18.64 36.01
C ASN A 706 34.70 17.29 36.71
N PRO A 707 35.13 17.22 37.98
CA PRO A 707 35.13 15.96 38.72
C PRO A 707 33.67 15.53 38.93
N VAL A 708 33.24 14.53 38.16
CA VAL A 708 31.98 13.82 38.42
C VAL A 708 32.14 13.09 39.76
N MET A 709 31.71 13.73 40.84
CA MET A 709 31.71 13.14 42.17
C MET A 709 30.72 11.97 42.22
N PHE A 710 31.22 10.78 41.96
CA PHE A 710 30.58 9.55 42.43
C PHE A 710 30.63 9.54 43.95
N LEU A 711 29.55 10.02 44.57
CA LEU A 711 29.29 9.88 46.01
C LEU A 711 29.09 8.40 46.33
N LYS A 712 30.20 7.70 46.56
CA LYS A 712 30.24 6.30 46.97
C LYS A 712 29.90 6.21 48.46
N GLU A 713 28.60 6.21 48.77
CA GLU A 713 28.11 6.20 50.13
C GLU A 713 28.55 4.92 50.87
N HIS A 714 29.39 5.07 51.88
CA HIS A 714 29.92 3.98 52.68
C HIS A 714 28.93 3.56 53.78
N THR A 715 27.77 3.01 53.38
CA THR A 715 26.97 2.16 54.28
C THR A 715 26.93 0.72 53.76
N GLY A 716 27.26 -0.24 54.62
CA GLY A 716 27.47 -1.64 54.26
C GLY A 716 26.19 -2.45 54.08
N LYS A 717 25.26 -2.00 53.22
CA LYS A 717 24.03 -2.73 52.89
C LYS A 717 23.71 -2.62 51.40
N ASN A 718 23.66 -3.76 50.72
CA ASN A 718 23.03 -3.84 49.39
C ASN A 718 21.52 -3.62 49.56
N ILE A 719 21.01 -2.50 49.04
CA ILE A 719 19.58 -2.20 49.00
C ILE A 719 19.20 -1.97 47.53
N PHE A 720 18.57 -2.99 46.93
CA PHE A 720 17.78 -2.79 45.71
C PHE A 720 16.39 -2.34 46.13
N PHE A 721 15.97 -1.14 45.71
CA PHE A 721 14.56 -0.82 45.60
C PHE A 721 14.23 -0.17 44.27
N ASN A 722 13.09 -0.58 43.73
CA ASN A 722 12.45 -0.07 42.53
C ASN A 722 11.21 0.77 42.95
N SER A 723 10.54 1.37 41.97
CA SER A 723 9.39 2.28 42.09
C SER A 723 9.73 3.67 42.63
N GLY A 724 9.05 4.68 42.09
CA GLY A 724 9.18 6.08 42.52
C GLY A 724 7.88 6.58 43.14
N GLN A 725 8.00 7.62 43.97
CA GLN A 725 6.88 8.44 44.42
C GLN A 725 7.25 9.93 44.36
N TRP A 726 6.22 10.78 44.28
CA TRP A 726 6.34 12.24 44.18
C TRP A 726 6.18 12.93 45.55
N GLN A 727 6.82 14.10 45.70
CA GLN A 727 6.69 15.03 46.84
C GLN A 727 7.27 14.46 48.17
N ILE A 728 7.62 15.23 49.21
CA ILE A 728 7.20 16.56 49.67
C ILE A 728 8.42 17.38 50.14
N LEU A 729 8.40 18.70 49.93
CA LEU A 729 9.40 19.63 50.48
C LEU A 729 9.00 20.09 51.90
N ILE A 730 9.52 19.43 52.94
CA ILE A 730 9.43 19.91 54.34
C ILE A 730 10.76 20.60 54.70
N TRP A 731 10.67 21.86 55.13
CA TRP A 731 11.83 22.69 55.45
C TRP A 731 12.18 22.60 56.94
N LYS A 732 13.43 22.22 57.26
CA LYS A 732 14.02 22.45 58.59
C LYS A 732 15.56 22.48 58.54
N SER A 733 16.15 23.18 59.50
CA SER A 733 17.54 23.62 59.49
C SER A 733 18.36 23.06 60.67
N GLY A 734 19.70 23.03 60.53
CA GLY A 734 20.59 23.18 61.69
C GLY A 734 21.85 22.30 61.79
N LEU A 735 23.00 22.97 61.92
CA LEU A 735 24.07 22.70 62.91
C LEU A 735 24.89 21.38 62.84
N ALA A 736 25.95 21.43 62.02
CA ALA A 736 27.37 21.18 62.35
C ALA A 736 27.81 20.29 63.55
N LYS A 737 28.77 19.36 63.30
CA LYS A 737 30.12 19.30 63.95
C LYS A 737 30.97 18.07 63.54
N GLY A 738 32.28 18.28 63.30
CA GLY A 738 33.34 17.46 63.91
C GLY A 738 34.16 16.42 63.09
N TYR A 739 35.49 16.57 63.18
CA TYR A 739 36.53 15.51 63.28
C TYR A 739 37.18 14.80 62.07
N THR A 740 38.43 15.22 61.83
CA THR A 740 39.68 14.42 61.80
C THR A 740 39.88 13.25 60.81
N ILE A 741 40.97 13.36 60.03
CA ILE A 741 41.50 12.35 59.09
C ILE A 741 42.36 11.29 59.82
N ARG A 742 42.34 10.04 59.33
CA ARG A 742 43.45 9.07 59.49
C ARG A 742 43.83 8.45 58.15
N HIS A 743 45.12 8.22 57.93
CA HIS A 743 45.64 7.44 56.80
C HIS A 743 45.39 5.94 56.99
N CYS A 744 45.22 5.20 55.89
CA CYS A 744 46.02 4.00 55.69
C CYS A 744 46.22 3.68 54.19
N THR A 745 47.25 2.88 53.91
CA THR A 745 47.80 2.55 52.58
C THR A 745 46.93 1.62 51.74
N VAL A 746 47.06 1.73 50.41
CA VAL A 746 46.64 0.70 49.45
C VAL A 746 47.74 -0.34 49.30
N SER A 747 47.39 -1.64 49.31
CA SER A 747 48.23 -2.73 48.78
C SER A 747 47.67 -3.21 47.44
N GLN A 748 48.55 -3.56 46.51
CA GLN A 748 48.18 -4.18 45.23
C GLN A 748 48.01 -5.69 45.40
N ASP A 749 47.07 -6.30 44.65
CA ASP A 749 47.03 -7.71 44.19
C ASP A 749 45.58 -8.05 43.73
N LEU A 750 45.29 -8.85 42.68
CA LEU A 750 46.12 -9.48 41.64
C LEU A 750 45.49 -9.29 40.23
N ILE A 751 46.28 -9.47 39.17
CA ILE A 751 45.81 -9.80 37.82
C ILE A 751 46.66 -10.98 37.28
N PRO A 752 46.07 -12.06 36.71
CA PRO A 752 46.84 -13.14 36.07
C PRO A 752 47.58 -12.69 34.81
N ARG A 753 48.82 -13.17 34.62
CA ARG A 753 49.70 -12.84 33.46
C ARG A 753 49.73 -13.93 32.39
N SER A 754 49.91 -13.51 31.13
CA SER A 754 50.70 -14.16 30.05
C SER A 754 50.56 -13.34 28.75
N VAL A 755 51.55 -13.06 27.88
CA VAL A 755 53.02 -13.26 27.84
C VAL A 755 53.69 -11.97 27.30
N LEU A 756 55.02 -11.82 27.42
CA LEU A 756 55.86 -10.68 26.99
C LEU A 756 56.77 -11.08 25.79
N PRO A 757 57.32 -10.16 24.94
CA PRO A 757 58.44 -9.29 25.35
C PRO A 757 58.50 -7.86 24.77
N LEU A 758 59.54 -7.13 25.24
CA LEU A 758 59.95 -5.73 25.04
C LEU A 758 60.88 -5.55 23.80
N PRO A 759 61.36 -4.33 23.39
CA PRO A 759 61.47 -3.08 24.18
C PRO A 759 61.10 -1.75 23.49
N ALA A 760 61.14 -0.67 24.29
CA ALA A 760 61.19 0.73 23.84
C ALA A 760 62.18 1.55 24.70
N PRO A 761 62.93 2.51 24.12
CA PRO A 761 63.75 3.48 24.86
C PRO A 761 62.92 4.67 25.40
N PRO A 762 63.46 5.51 26.32
CA PRO A 762 62.66 6.32 27.23
C PRO A 762 62.30 7.73 26.73
N PHE A 763 61.34 8.35 27.43
CA PHE A 763 61.17 9.81 27.50
C PHE A 763 61.51 10.30 28.92
N GLU A 764 62.11 11.49 29.01
CA GLU A 764 62.62 12.08 30.26
C GLU A 764 61.56 12.91 31.01
N ASP A 765 61.84 13.20 32.29
CA ASP A 765 61.00 14.02 33.17
C ASP A 765 60.83 15.47 32.67
N LEU A 766 59.62 16.02 32.82
CA LEU A 766 59.42 17.47 33.00
C LEU A 766 58.31 17.74 34.01
N LYS A 767 58.68 18.40 35.12
CA LYS A 767 57.76 18.81 36.20
C LYS A 767 57.05 20.11 35.81
N PHE A 768 55.78 20.23 36.18
CA PHE A 768 55.05 21.50 36.15
C PHE A 768 54.78 22.02 37.56
N ASP A 769 55.02 23.31 37.74
CA ASP A 769 54.81 24.03 39.01
C ASP A 769 53.42 24.68 39.06
N LYS A 770 52.98 25.12 40.25
CA LYS A 770 51.63 25.64 40.51
C LYS A 770 51.60 27.16 40.70
N THR A 771 50.80 27.87 39.91
CA THR A 771 50.15 29.12 40.36
C THR A 771 48.88 29.44 39.57
N SER A 772 47.97 30.16 40.24
CA SER A 772 46.83 30.93 39.69
C SER A 772 45.84 30.23 38.74
N THR A 773 44.60 30.08 39.21
CA THR A 773 43.41 29.93 38.35
C THR A 773 42.23 30.58 39.07
N GLU A 774 41.60 31.58 38.46
CA GLU A 774 40.38 32.19 39.00
C GLU A 774 39.17 31.30 38.75
N ILE A 775 38.20 31.29 39.69
CA ILE A 775 36.97 30.50 39.58
C ILE A 775 35.77 31.45 39.50
N VAL A 776 35.12 31.50 38.34
CA VAL A 776 33.86 32.23 38.14
C VAL A 776 32.70 31.30 38.45
N PHE A 777 31.95 31.59 39.52
CA PHE A 777 30.71 30.89 39.84
C PHE A 777 29.53 31.53 39.11
N CYS A 778 28.79 30.74 38.33
CA CYS A 778 27.50 31.16 37.77
C CYS A 778 26.37 30.49 38.56
N ILE A 779 25.66 31.26 39.38
CA ILE A 779 24.55 30.78 40.22
C ILE A 779 23.23 31.25 39.60
N MET A 780 22.47 30.32 39.00
CA MET A 780 21.08 30.59 38.62
C MET A 780 20.18 30.51 39.85
N ALA A 781 19.60 31.63 40.26
CA ALA A 781 18.55 31.68 41.27
C ALA A 781 17.17 31.71 40.59
N PRO A 782 16.19 30.88 41.01
CA PRO A 782 14.84 30.95 40.46
C PRO A 782 14.10 32.20 40.97
N ARG A 783 13.39 32.88 40.07
CA ARG A 783 12.34 33.85 40.42
C ARG A 783 11.08 33.57 39.62
N ASN A 784 9.94 33.70 40.31
CA ASN A 784 8.62 33.52 39.73
C ASN A 784 7.99 34.86 39.34
N LEU A 785 7.21 34.80 38.26
CA LEU A 785 6.04 35.64 37.93
C LEU A 785 6.22 37.09 37.41
N VAL A 786 5.24 37.43 36.56
CA VAL A 786 4.81 38.74 36.02
C VAL A 786 5.69 39.41 34.96
N GLY A 787 5.09 39.70 33.81
CA GLY A 787 5.66 40.52 32.73
C GLY A 787 6.27 39.70 31.59
N GLY A 788 6.09 40.17 30.36
CA GLY A 788 6.68 39.56 29.15
C GLY A 788 7.89 40.34 28.61
N TYR A 789 8.27 39.98 27.39
CA TYR A 789 9.36 40.49 26.54
C TYR A 789 10.74 39.79 26.60
N VAL A 790 11.19 39.47 25.37
CA VAL A 790 12.55 39.35 24.79
C VAL A 790 13.76 39.08 25.72
N PRO A 791 14.58 38.05 25.44
CA PRO A 791 15.86 37.82 26.11
C PRO A 791 17.00 38.66 25.51
N ASP A 792 17.42 39.73 26.20
CA ASP A 792 18.67 40.45 25.91
C ASP A 792 19.89 39.79 26.58
N TYR A 793 20.99 39.65 25.83
CA TYR A 793 22.24 39.06 26.31
C TYR A 793 23.21 40.14 26.82
N PHE A 794 23.30 40.32 28.14
CA PHE A 794 24.23 41.27 28.75
C PHE A 794 25.65 40.69 28.89
N TYR A 795 26.59 41.19 28.08
CA TYR A 795 28.03 41.01 28.27
C TYR A 795 28.62 42.18 29.05
N PHE A 796 29.30 41.91 30.17
CA PHE A 796 30.11 42.91 30.88
C PHE A 796 31.59 42.79 30.51
N ARG A 797 32.23 43.93 30.24
CA ARG A 797 33.69 44.06 30.03
C ARG A 797 34.30 44.88 31.18
N GLY A 798 35.37 44.36 31.77
CA GLY A 798 36.33 45.12 32.58
C GLY A 798 37.60 45.45 31.77
N PRO A 799 38.34 46.52 32.10
CA PRO A 799 39.45 46.98 31.27
C PRO A 799 40.74 46.18 31.49
N ALA A 800 41.42 45.86 30.40
CA ALA A 800 42.85 45.58 30.40
C ALA A 800 43.59 46.87 30.01
N ALA A 801 44.43 47.37 30.91
CA ALA A 801 45.43 48.40 30.64
C ALA A 801 46.82 47.78 30.75
N ASP A 802 47.82 48.41 30.12
CA ASP A 802 49.25 48.12 30.22
C ASP A 802 49.70 46.67 29.94
N LEU A 803 49.91 46.38 28.65
CA LEU A 803 51.12 45.72 28.15
C LEU A 803 51.21 45.92 26.63
N GLY A 804 51.94 46.94 26.20
CA GLY A 804 51.95 47.39 24.80
C GLY A 804 52.79 46.51 23.85
N MET A 805 52.17 46.00 22.79
CA MET A 805 52.87 45.49 21.60
C MET A 805 52.18 45.91 20.31
N ASN A 806 52.98 46.28 19.30
CA ASN A 806 52.51 46.78 18.01
C ASN A 806 52.00 45.65 17.11
N TRP A 807 50.74 45.73 16.68
CA TRP A 807 50.17 44.80 15.69
C TRP A 807 50.30 45.38 14.27
N LYS A 808 51.13 44.73 13.46
CA LYS A 808 51.40 45.11 12.06
C LYS A 808 50.39 44.41 11.13
N VAL A 809 49.64 45.18 10.36
CA VAL A 809 48.65 44.63 9.41
C VAL A 809 49.34 43.87 8.28
N LEU A 810 48.82 42.68 7.93
CA LEU A 810 49.20 41.90 6.75
C LEU A 810 47.92 41.45 6.01
N PRO A 811 47.78 41.72 4.69
CA PRO A 811 46.59 41.36 3.91
C PRO A 811 46.73 40.06 3.10
N GLY A 812 45.63 39.31 2.99
CA GLY A 812 45.47 38.12 2.13
C GLY A 812 44.81 36.97 2.91
N LYS A 813 43.57 36.52 2.61
CA LYS A 813 42.95 35.96 1.38
C LYS A 813 42.85 34.43 1.48
N LEU A 814 41.75 33.91 0.90
CA LEU A 814 41.28 32.50 0.88
C LEU A 814 40.52 32.11 2.17
N SER A 815 39.18 32.00 2.26
CA SER A 815 38.07 31.55 1.39
C SER A 815 37.52 30.21 1.86
N CYS A 816 36.26 30.22 2.33
CA CYS A 816 35.45 29.02 2.52
C CYS A 816 34.06 29.28 1.90
N PRO A 817 33.57 28.45 0.96
CA PRO A 817 32.32 28.71 0.24
C PRO A 817 31.11 27.95 0.83
N VAL A 818 29.91 28.57 0.77
CA VAL A 818 28.57 27.96 0.51
C VAL A 818 28.12 26.79 1.42
N SER A 819 26.90 26.72 1.99
CA SER A 819 25.62 27.44 1.86
C SER A 819 24.98 27.64 3.26
N GLY A 820 23.90 28.41 3.47
CA GLY A 820 23.00 29.07 2.51
C GLY A 820 21.54 28.58 2.56
N TYR A 821 21.07 28.08 3.71
CA TYR A 821 19.63 27.82 3.93
C TYR A 821 18.91 29.08 4.39
N TRP A 822 17.80 29.40 3.73
CA TRP A 822 16.95 30.55 4.05
C TRP A 822 15.92 30.18 5.13
N CYS A 823 15.63 31.13 6.01
CA CYS A 823 14.43 31.12 6.84
C CYS A 823 13.78 32.50 6.76
N PHE A 824 12.50 32.57 6.41
CA PHE A 824 11.75 33.82 6.31
C PHE A 824 11.23 34.25 7.68
N THR A 825 11.39 35.52 8.01
CA THR A 825 10.56 36.24 8.98
C THR A 825 10.18 37.61 8.39
N GLU A 826 8.98 38.08 8.73
CA GLU A 826 8.34 39.23 8.09
C GLU A 826 8.76 40.57 8.72
N ALA A 827 8.69 41.65 7.93
CA ALA A 827 8.64 43.02 8.43
C ALA A 827 7.76 43.89 7.51
N HIS A 828 6.86 44.67 8.09
CA HIS A 828 5.88 45.48 7.37
C HIS A 828 6.38 46.91 7.04
N ASN A 829 5.61 47.59 6.18
CA ASN A 829 5.53 49.05 5.97
C ASN A 829 6.60 49.75 5.11
N SER A 830 6.22 50.06 3.86
CA SER A 830 5.93 51.47 3.48
C SER A 830 5.10 51.51 2.18
N LYS A 831 4.60 52.71 1.79
CA LYS A 831 3.52 52.91 0.79
C LYS A 831 4.05 53.34 -0.61
N PRO A 832 3.20 53.34 -1.66
CA PRO A 832 3.66 53.08 -3.03
C PRO A 832 3.99 54.34 -3.86
N HIS A 833 4.67 54.11 -4.99
CA HIS A 833 4.60 54.99 -6.15
C HIS A 833 4.14 54.20 -7.39
N MET A 834 3.18 54.76 -8.12
CA MET A 834 2.88 54.36 -9.49
C MET A 834 3.93 54.95 -10.44
N LEU A 835 4.24 54.24 -11.53
CA LEU A 835 4.53 54.88 -12.80
C LEU A 835 4.06 53.98 -13.96
N TYR A 836 3.70 54.61 -15.07
CA TYR A 836 3.07 54.02 -16.25
C TYR A 836 4.01 54.10 -17.45
N MET A 837 3.54 53.64 -18.61
CA MET A 837 4.20 53.62 -19.93
C MET A 837 5.21 52.46 -20.15
N GLY A 838 5.32 51.88 -21.34
CA GLY A 838 4.49 52.01 -22.54
C GLY A 838 5.28 52.21 -23.84
N GLU A 839 5.12 51.27 -24.79
CA GLU A 839 5.51 51.31 -26.22
C GLU A 839 6.98 51.59 -26.60
N GLY A 840 7.52 50.90 -27.62
CA GLY A 840 8.93 51.09 -28.02
C GLY A 840 9.43 50.14 -29.13
N ASN A 841 9.07 50.45 -30.38
CA ASN A 841 9.28 49.61 -31.56
C ASN A 841 10.73 49.57 -32.13
N LYS A 842 11.06 48.51 -32.90
CA LYS A 842 12.08 48.40 -33.99
C LYS A 842 13.61 48.22 -33.73
N ALA A 843 14.06 46.97 -33.90
CA ALA A 843 14.83 46.43 -35.06
C ALA A 843 16.35 46.73 -35.31
N THR A 844 16.97 45.80 -36.08
CA THR A 844 18.29 45.80 -36.78
C THR A 844 19.60 45.67 -35.94
N ASP A 845 20.70 45.05 -36.43
CA ASP A 845 20.87 43.81 -37.23
C ASP A 845 22.36 43.32 -37.20
N HIS A 846 22.65 42.15 -37.80
CA HIS A 846 23.92 41.66 -38.38
C HIS A 846 25.07 41.17 -37.48
N THR A 847 25.30 39.83 -37.50
CA THR A 847 26.49 39.15 -38.08
C THR A 847 26.32 37.63 -37.89
N THR A 848 25.93 36.83 -38.89
CA THR A 848 26.59 36.46 -40.16
C THR A 848 27.77 35.49 -40.02
N LEU A 849 27.51 34.19 -40.20
CA LEU A 849 28.42 33.26 -40.90
C LEU A 849 27.62 32.05 -41.45
N GLN A 850 27.81 31.74 -42.73
CA GLN A 850 27.21 30.59 -43.43
C GLN A 850 28.23 29.42 -43.50
N TYR A 851 27.81 28.15 -43.67
CA TYR A 851 27.87 27.36 -44.93
C TYR A 851 27.88 25.85 -44.54
N LEU A 852 27.55 24.80 -45.32
CA LEU A 852 26.90 24.50 -46.63
C LEU A 852 26.54 22.98 -46.56
N THR A 853 25.53 22.35 -47.19
CA THR A 853 24.16 22.69 -47.67
C THR A 853 23.49 21.40 -48.21
N THR A 854 22.17 21.41 -48.43
CA THR A 854 21.43 20.62 -49.48
C THR A 854 21.39 19.08 -49.36
N THR A 855 20.38 18.33 -49.87
CA THR A 855 19.11 18.57 -50.61
C THR A 855 18.19 17.38 -50.22
N GLN A 856 16.87 17.43 -49.99
CA GLN A 856 15.72 18.18 -50.52
C GLN A 856 15.31 17.86 -51.98
N SER A 857 14.21 17.10 -52.16
CA SER A 857 13.26 17.12 -53.32
C SER A 857 12.32 15.89 -53.26
N ASN A 858 11.04 15.89 -53.68
CA ASN A 858 10.16 17.00 -54.05
C ASN A 858 8.66 16.59 -54.07
N ARG A 859 7.79 17.55 -53.72
CA ARG A 859 6.45 17.88 -54.30
C ARG A 859 5.26 16.90 -54.24
N ASN A 860 4.16 17.48 -53.72
CA ASN A 860 2.78 17.54 -54.26
C ASN A 860 2.00 16.21 -54.40
N MET A 861 0.71 16.17 -54.07
CA MET A 861 -0.32 17.23 -54.19
C MET A 861 -1.10 17.47 -52.90
#